data_AF-A0A3B5B3W2-F1
#
_entry.id   AF-A0A3B5B3W2-F1
#
_cell.length_a   1.000
_cell.length_b   1.000
_cell.length_c   1.000
_cell.angle_alpha   90.00
_cell.angle_beta   90.00
_cell.angle_gamma   90.00
#
_symmetry.space_group_name_H-M   'P 1'
#
loop_
_entity.id
_entity.type
_entity.pdbx_description
1 polymer ?
#
loop_
_entity_poly.entity_id
_entity_poly.type
_entity_poly.pdbx_seq_one_letter_code
_entity_poly.pdbx_strand_id
1 'polypeptide(L)'
;MEVGSLPVELWRVILAYLPLPDLGRCCQVCRAWRELVLSLDNTRWRQLCLGCPECRHPNWPSQPHLEPPSWREALKQHALATRTWTQNGPELQSSACLLFFRRRKDRRVWNVGPGCEFETLRGALGVAGPYDRVVLHPGVYEEQAEVALKVPVELVGLGRLGEVALLVCMEQQCPTARLCNLVFMPPWFSTVVYKTSWGHVQLDNCNFEGAQLQVRGPGTCQARFCSFSQGSSAHLLGVVLSLLDSCDFSGSDTASVTVEGPPVSERNWACKHLAALARTFPSCGMPGYNSSLKGPEAGSTGGPQPPAANVRKEHVSIEDWKKRTGVDAVCQGTVIEDGWSDGECSEGEEENRDEGGINNTKKQFTLDYKIPCDHHGLSHFLKPRPDGSLPLASSPDPPSVAPEPLTLQQELDRDPEAHMLAASTLGCILRRCLFRDGKGGVHLSNYGQARLEENVFRGLNYAVRCIQNSTIVMLRNEVCECRASGVFLRLSAQGLIAENNIHSNGEAGLDIRKGANPTILCNRIHSGLRSGVVVLGNGKGSIRSNQIYNNKEAGVYILFSGNPVVSGNHIYQGQAAGIAINENGRGMITENVIRENQWGGVDIRRGGDPILRSNYICYGYSDGVVVGERGRGLIEGNHVYCNKGCGVWVMSSSLPQLLGNYIIHNCMYGLAVFFEGEGREGQENFNEEGELFAWESDLDSEDERHSARRSISVALVESNCMSYNGAVGLYVKSSEALNVFANLVNNNRGPGIAVLQSSQQTRLVTNCILENGRGGVTVEKDCRVELRGNGVYENSGHGVSFSGNGQIVENDVVGNRAYGIQVSGSADIKVVRNRVQPAQSCGIAVLGAVKGVVHDNILFQGHPGNKKTLLHMDPGNESCVLRNNSILRHNTR
;
A
#
# COMPACT_ATOMS: atom_id res chain seq x y z
N MET A 1 56.00 1.74 -0.14
CA MET A 1 55.11 1.83 1.03
C MET A 1 54.08 2.90 0.71
N GLU A 2 52.87 2.50 0.34
CA GLU A 2 51.72 3.39 0.41
C GLU A 2 51.04 3.17 1.76
N VAL A 3 51.05 4.22 2.57
CA VAL A 3 50.45 4.29 3.89
C VAL A 3 48.98 4.61 3.67
N GLY A 4 48.07 3.65 3.91
CA GLY A 4 46.65 3.98 3.76
C GLY A 4 45.60 2.91 4.08
N SER A 5 45.90 1.62 3.94
CA SER A 5 44.94 0.57 4.33
C SER A 5 45.67 -0.67 4.83
N LEU A 6 45.61 -0.90 6.13
CA LEU A 6 45.90 -2.23 6.67
C LEU A 6 45.05 -3.27 5.89
N PRO A 7 45.61 -4.44 5.54
CA PRO A 7 44.85 -5.55 4.97
C PRO A 7 43.61 -5.87 5.80
N VAL A 8 42.54 -6.33 5.15
CA VAL A 8 41.26 -6.67 5.79
C VAL A 8 41.46 -7.68 6.92
N GLU A 9 42.40 -8.60 6.75
CA GLU A 9 42.80 -9.61 7.74
C GLU A 9 43.41 -8.98 8.99
N LEU A 10 44.27 -7.98 8.82
CA LEU A 10 44.88 -7.23 9.92
C LEU A 10 43.85 -6.38 10.67
N TRP A 11 42.90 -5.77 9.93
CA TRP A 11 41.78 -5.08 10.56
C TRP A 11 40.87 -6.02 11.35
N ARG A 12 40.62 -7.24 10.85
CA ARG A 12 39.86 -8.26 11.60
C ARG A 12 40.57 -8.62 12.91
N VAL A 13 41.90 -8.74 12.90
CA VAL A 13 42.70 -8.96 14.11
C VAL A 13 42.55 -7.79 15.08
N ILE A 14 42.73 -6.55 14.61
CA ILE A 14 42.60 -5.34 15.45
C ILE A 14 41.20 -5.26 16.09
N LEU A 15 40.15 -5.43 15.29
CA LEU A 15 38.76 -5.39 15.75
C LEU A 15 38.44 -6.54 16.71
N ALA A 16 39.08 -7.71 16.56
CA ALA A 16 38.88 -8.84 17.48
C ALA A 16 39.34 -8.55 18.91
N TYR A 17 40.22 -7.56 19.13
CA TYR A 17 40.65 -7.14 20.47
C TYR A 17 39.83 -5.99 21.06
N LEU A 18 38.94 -5.36 20.29
CA LEU A 18 38.13 -4.26 20.80
C LEU A 18 37.03 -4.76 21.76
N PRO A 19 36.65 -3.94 22.76
CA PRO A 19 35.49 -4.20 23.59
C PRO A 19 34.19 -3.93 22.84
N LEU A 20 33.09 -4.52 23.32
CA LEU A 20 31.76 -4.48 22.67
C LEU A 20 31.26 -3.05 22.34
N PRO A 21 31.39 -2.05 23.24
CA PRO A 21 30.97 -0.69 22.92
C PRO A 21 31.75 -0.08 21.74
N ASP A 22 33.02 -0.43 21.59
CA ASP A 22 33.89 0.09 20.53
C ASP A 22 33.59 -0.57 19.19
N LEU A 23 33.31 -1.88 19.18
CA LEU A 23 32.78 -2.58 18.00
C LEU A 23 31.46 -1.96 17.53
N GLY A 24 30.58 -1.59 18.48
CA GLY A 24 29.34 -0.87 18.19
C GLY A 24 29.57 0.49 17.54
N ARG A 25 30.55 1.25 18.05
CA ARG A 25 30.97 2.53 17.47
C ARG A 25 31.56 2.38 16.07
N CYS A 26 32.41 1.37 15.85
CA CYS A 26 32.97 1.05 14.53
C CYS A 26 31.87 0.76 13.49
N CYS A 27 30.80 0.06 13.88
CA CYS A 27 29.66 -0.22 13.00
C CYS A 27 28.90 1.03 12.51
N GLN A 28 29.08 2.18 13.18
CA GLN A 28 28.40 3.43 12.86
C GLN A 28 29.22 4.35 11.93
N VAL A 29 30.49 4.01 11.67
CA VAL A 29 31.39 4.86 10.89
C VAL A 29 31.01 4.89 9.40
N CYS A 30 30.89 3.72 8.76
CA CYS A 30 30.38 3.59 7.39
C CYS A 30 29.99 2.13 7.06
N ARG A 31 29.45 1.91 5.86
CA ARG A 31 29.04 0.57 5.40
C ARG A 31 30.19 -0.44 5.39
N ALA A 32 31.38 -0.06 4.93
CA ALA A 32 32.54 -0.94 4.88
C ALA A 32 32.99 -1.40 6.28
N TRP A 33 33.01 -0.49 7.26
CA TRP A 33 33.30 -0.83 8.66
C TRP A 33 32.24 -1.73 9.28
N ARG A 34 30.95 -1.51 8.95
CA ARG A 34 29.86 -2.39 9.38
C ARG A 34 30.05 -3.81 8.82
N GLU A 35 30.30 -3.95 7.51
CA GLU A 35 30.50 -5.25 6.87
C GLU A 35 31.74 -5.98 7.43
N LEU A 36 32.81 -5.23 7.71
CA LEU A 36 34.01 -5.75 8.35
C LEU A 36 33.75 -6.28 9.77
N VAL A 37 33.01 -5.54 10.60
CA VAL A 37 32.62 -5.99 11.95
C VAL A 37 31.65 -7.17 11.91
N LEU A 38 30.77 -7.23 10.91
CA LEU A 38 29.89 -8.38 10.67
C LEU A 38 30.69 -9.64 10.31
N SER A 39 31.82 -9.51 9.61
CA SER A 39 32.67 -10.65 9.25
C SER A 39 33.35 -11.36 10.44
N LEU A 40 33.26 -10.80 11.65
CA LEU A 40 33.85 -11.36 12.88
C LEU A 40 32.94 -12.38 13.59
N ASP A 41 31.85 -12.80 12.96
CA ASP A 41 30.79 -13.57 13.62
C ASP A 41 31.30 -14.88 14.23
N ASN A 42 32.09 -15.63 13.47
CA ASN A 42 32.61 -16.94 13.88
C ASN A 42 33.76 -16.86 14.89
N THR A 43 34.31 -15.67 15.16
CA THR A 43 35.46 -15.48 16.05
C THR A 43 35.07 -14.69 17.30
N ARG A 44 35.00 -13.37 17.20
CA ARG A 44 34.85 -12.47 18.35
C ARG A 44 33.43 -12.44 18.88
N TRP A 45 32.42 -12.42 18.01
CA TRP A 45 31.03 -12.48 18.46
C TRP A 45 30.72 -13.80 19.16
N ARG A 46 31.24 -14.91 18.63
CA ARG A 46 31.22 -16.21 19.30
C ARG A 46 31.86 -16.16 20.69
N GLN A 47 33.07 -15.63 20.80
CA GLN A 47 33.75 -15.50 22.10
C GLN A 47 32.96 -14.63 23.09
N LEU A 48 32.40 -13.51 22.66
CA LEU A 48 31.60 -12.63 23.52
C LEU A 48 30.29 -13.29 23.95
N CYS A 49 29.62 -13.99 23.03
CA CYS A 49 28.47 -14.85 23.32
C CYS A 49 28.77 -15.92 24.36
N LEU A 50 29.85 -16.67 24.13
CA LEU A 50 30.25 -17.77 25.01
C LEU A 50 30.89 -17.26 26.31
N GLY A 51 31.44 -16.04 26.34
CA GLY A 51 32.05 -15.43 27.51
C GLY A 51 31.05 -14.81 28.50
N CYS A 52 29.78 -14.64 28.13
CA CYS A 52 28.75 -14.03 28.98
C CYS A 52 27.79 -15.11 29.54
N PRO A 53 28.10 -15.76 30.69
CA PRO A 53 27.22 -16.76 31.30
C PRO A 53 25.92 -16.16 31.86
N GLU A 54 25.93 -14.89 32.26
CA GLU A 54 24.78 -14.14 32.77
C GLU A 54 23.70 -13.92 31.71
N CYS A 55 24.07 -13.97 30.43
CA CYS A 55 23.21 -13.59 29.32
C CYS A 55 22.47 -14.76 28.65
N ARG A 56 22.49 -15.97 29.25
CA ARG A 56 22.08 -17.19 28.55
C ARG A 56 20.70 -17.66 28.97
N HIS A 57 19.85 -17.98 27.99
CA HIS A 57 18.67 -18.81 28.23
C HIS A 57 19.14 -20.16 28.78
N PRO A 58 18.45 -20.74 29.77
CA PRO A 58 18.80 -22.04 30.33
C PRO A 58 18.81 -23.18 29.30
N ASN A 59 17.94 -23.08 28.29
CA ASN A 59 17.84 -24.01 27.16
C ASN A 59 18.56 -23.52 25.88
N TRP A 60 19.61 -22.68 25.97
CA TRP A 60 20.37 -22.24 24.80
C TRP A 60 21.81 -22.79 24.73
N PRO A 61 22.24 -23.29 23.54
CA PRO A 61 21.43 -23.49 22.34
C PRO A 61 20.47 -24.67 22.51
N SER A 62 19.29 -24.61 21.89
CA SER A 62 18.37 -25.76 21.80
C SER A 62 19.01 -26.95 21.06
N GLN A 63 20.02 -26.67 20.24
CA GLN A 63 20.91 -27.63 19.59
C GLN A 63 22.38 -27.23 19.85
N PRO A 64 22.99 -27.61 20.99
CA PRO A 64 24.35 -27.19 21.34
C PRO A 64 25.44 -27.63 20.35
N HIS A 65 25.09 -28.53 19.45
CA HIS A 65 25.94 -29.08 18.39
C HIS A 65 25.90 -28.29 17.07
N LEU A 66 24.95 -27.37 16.90
CA LEU A 66 24.82 -26.51 15.73
C LEU A 66 25.14 -25.06 16.11
N GLU A 67 26.12 -24.47 15.43
CA GLU A 67 26.43 -23.06 15.64
C GLU A 67 25.31 -22.17 15.06
N PRO A 68 24.90 -21.10 15.77
CA PRO A 68 23.92 -20.17 15.24
C PRO A 68 24.44 -19.50 13.96
N PRO A 69 23.55 -19.16 12.99
CA PRO A 69 23.94 -18.53 11.74
C PRO A 69 24.57 -17.15 11.93
N SER A 70 24.31 -16.49 13.07
CA SER A 70 25.01 -15.28 13.48
C SER A 70 25.19 -15.23 15.00
N TRP A 71 26.44 -15.19 15.46
CA TRP A 71 26.78 -15.06 16.88
C TRP A 71 26.50 -13.65 17.42
N ARG A 72 26.54 -12.62 16.58
CA ARG A 72 26.19 -11.24 16.94
C ARG A 72 24.72 -11.11 17.26
N GLU A 73 23.87 -11.67 16.41
CA GLU A 73 22.43 -11.63 16.64
C GLU A 73 22.07 -12.52 17.84
N ALA A 74 22.74 -13.67 18.01
CA ALA A 74 22.60 -14.47 19.23
C ALA A 74 22.95 -13.66 20.50
N LEU A 75 24.04 -12.89 20.51
CA LEU A 75 24.43 -12.04 21.64
C LEU A 75 23.39 -10.95 21.92
N LYS A 76 22.82 -10.36 20.87
CA LYS A 76 21.79 -9.33 20.99
C LYS A 76 20.48 -9.91 21.54
N GLN A 77 20.06 -11.07 21.04
CA GLN A 77 18.90 -11.81 21.56
C GLN A 77 19.12 -12.19 23.03
N HIS A 78 20.32 -12.65 23.39
CA HIS A 78 20.74 -12.94 24.76
C HIS A 78 20.66 -11.71 25.67
N ALA A 79 21.21 -10.57 25.23
CA ALA A 79 21.18 -9.33 26.00
C ALA A 79 19.75 -8.79 26.16
N LEU A 80 18.90 -8.91 25.14
CA LEU A 80 17.49 -8.53 25.21
C LEU A 80 16.70 -9.46 26.15
N ALA A 81 16.86 -10.77 25.99
CA ALA A 81 16.23 -11.77 26.85
C ALA A 81 16.65 -11.59 28.32
N THR A 82 17.95 -11.43 28.55
CA THR A 82 18.53 -11.23 29.89
C THR A 82 18.12 -9.91 30.49
N ARG A 83 18.09 -8.81 29.73
CA ARG A 83 17.58 -7.53 30.23
C ARG A 83 16.09 -7.61 30.58
N THR A 84 15.32 -8.36 29.80
CA THR A 84 13.89 -8.64 30.07
C THR A 84 13.70 -9.56 31.28
N TRP A 85 14.64 -10.48 31.55
CA TRP A 85 14.62 -11.39 32.71
C TRP A 85 15.16 -10.77 33.99
N THR A 86 16.24 -9.98 33.91
CA THR A 86 16.94 -9.41 35.07
C THR A 86 16.30 -8.11 35.58
N GLN A 87 15.71 -7.28 34.71
CA GLN A 87 14.97 -6.08 35.17
C GLN A 87 13.64 -6.43 35.86
N ASN A 88 13.07 -7.61 35.58
CA ASN A 88 11.89 -8.15 36.28
C ASN A 88 12.25 -9.08 37.45
N GLY A 89 13.55 -9.22 37.76
CA GLY A 89 14.09 -10.10 38.79
C GLY A 89 13.86 -9.67 40.25
N PRO A 90 13.80 -8.37 40.62
CA PRO A 90 13.45 -8.01 41.99
C PRO A 90 11.92 -8.03 42.15
N GLU A 91 11.42 -9.19 42.58
CA GLU A 91 10.07 -9.49 43.05
C GLU A 91 8.88 -9.24 42.09
N LEU A 92 8.47 -10.31 41.39
CA LEU A 92 7.14 -10.43 40.76
C LEU A 92 6.02 -10.41 41.83
N GLN A 93 5.70 -9.24 42.41
CA GLN A 93 4.70 -9.08 43.49
C GLN A 93 3.23 -8.93 43.02
N SER A 94 2.93 -8.96 41.72
CA SER A 94 1.65 -8.40 41.21
C SER A 94 0.53 -9.40 40.82
N SER A 95 0.66 -10.71 41.05
CA SER A 95 -0.42 -11.67 40.72
C SER A 95 -1.44 -11.84 41.85
N ALA A 96 -2.75 -11.74 41.56
CA ALA A 96 -3.79 -12.00 42.56
C ALA A 96 -3.83 -13.47 43.01
N CYS A 97 -3.36 -14.40 42.17
CA CYS A 97 -3.16 -15.81 42.54
C CYS A 97 -2.21 -15.94 43.74
N LEU A 98 -1.11 -15.15 43.78
CA LEU A 98 -0.20 -15.10 44.93
C LEU A 98 -0.89 -14.60 46.20
N LEU A 99 -1.89 -13.71 46.11
CA LEU A 99 -2.66 -13.30 47.29
C LEU A 99 -3.45 -14.48 47.88
N PHE A 100 -3.98 -15.39 47.05
CA PHE A 100 -4.63 -16.61 47.53
C PHE A 100 -3.63 -17.56 48.22
N PHE A 101 -2.43 -17.72 47.66
CA PHE A 101 -1.39 -18.58 48.23
C PHE A 101 -0.64 -17.95 49.43
N ARG A 102 -0.57 -16.61 49.57
CA ARG A 102 0.13 -15.91 50.67
C ARG A 102 -0.74 -15.67 51.91
N ARG A 103 -2.07 -15.66 51.81
CA ARG A 103 -2.97 -15.22 52.90
C ARG A 103 -3.08 -16.18 54.10
N ARG A 104 -2.44 -17.35 54.09
CA ARG A 104 -2.59 -18.38 55.13
C ARG A 104 -1.33 -18.59 55.96
N LYS A 105 -1.45 -18.42 57.29
CA LYS A 105 -0.37 -18.63 58.26
C LYS A 105 -0.02 -20.11 58.48
N ASP A 106 -0.92 -21.01 58.08
CA ASP A 106 -0.88 -22.47 58.22
C ASP A 106 -0.36 -23.22 56.99
N ARG A 107 0.08 -22.49 55.96
CA ARG A 107 0.59 -23.06 54.70
C ARG A 107 1.81 -23.96 54.94
N ARG A 108 1.74 -25.22 54.52
CA ARG A 108 2.89 -26.15 54.57
C ARG A 108 3.68 -26.15 53.27
N VAL A 109 4.97 -26.46 53.40
CA VAL A 109 5.90 -26.62 52.27
C VAL A 109 6.35 -28.08 52.26
N TRP A 110 5.98 -28.81 51.23
CA TRP A 110 6.33 -30.21 51.03
C TRP A 110 7.51 -30.30 50.07
N ASN A 111 8.58 -30.98 50.49
CA ASN A 111 9.79 -31.13 49.67
C ASN A 111 9.77 -32.49 48.98
N VAL A 112 9.89 -32.48 47.66
CA VAL A 112 9.81 -33.67 46.81
C VAL A 112 11.14 -33.85 46.08
N GLY A 113 11.68 -35.06 46.13
CA GLY A 113 12.93 -35.43 45.48
C GLY A 113 13.65 -36.58 46.19
N PRO A 114 14.75 -37.08 45.62
CA PRO A 114 15.53 -38.16 46.22
C PRO A 114 16.02 -37.76 47.63
N GLY A 115 15.63 -38.52 48.66
CA GLY A 115 15.99 -38.25 50.06
C GLY A 115 15.22 -37.10 50.72
N CYS A 116 14.14 -36.61 50.11
CA CYS A 116 13.22 -35.63 50.70
C CYS A 116 12.01 -36.31 51.37
N GLU A 117 11.05 -35.53 51.87
CA GLU A 117 9.84 -36.04 52.55
C GLU A 117 8.99 -36.94 51.65
N PHE A 118 8.97 -36.65 50.35
CA PHE A 118 8.33 -37.48 49.34
C PHE A 118 9.28 -37.73 48.17
N GLU A 119 9.33 -38.96 47.69
CA GLU A 119 10.11 -39.32 46.49
C GLU A 119 9.33 -39.06 45.18
N THR A 120 8.00 -39.12 45.24
CA THR A 120 7.12 -38.97 44.06
C THR A 120 6.23 -37.73 44.15
N LEU A 121 5.97 -37.12 43.00
CA LEU A 121 5.08 -35.98 42.90
C LEU A 121 3.64 -36.36 43.27
N ARG A 122 3.17 -37.53 42.82
CA ARG A 122 1.85 -38.08 43.18
C ARG A 122 1.69 -38.27 44.69
N GLY A 123 2.72 -38.75 45.38
CA GLY A 123 2.71 -38.92 46.84
C GLY A 123 2.50 -37.60 47.56
N ALA A 124 3.26 -36.57 47.18
CA ALA A 124 3.15 -35.24 47.78
C ALA A 124 1.79 -34.58 47.50
N LEU A 125 1.29 -34.65 46.27
CA LEU A 125 -0.02 -34.11 45.89
C LEU A 125 -1.20 -34.83 46.55
N GLY A 126 -1.01 -36.09 46.97
CA GLY A 126 -2.02 -36.85 47.71
C GLY A 126 -2.21 -36.38 49.16
N VAL A 127 -1.17 -35.79 49.76
CA VAL A 127 -1.17 -35.33 51.16
C VAL A 127 -1.30 -33.79 51.26
N ALA A 128 -0.98 -33.07 50.19
CA ALA A 128 -1.05 -31.62 50.14
C ALA A 128 -2.44 -31.09 50.54
N GLY A 129 -2.47 -30.11 51.44
CA GLY A 129 -3.67 -29.36 51.78
C GLY A 129 -3.96 -28.24 50.77
N PRO A 130 -5.15 -27.62 50.85
CA PRO A 130 -5.48 -26.47 50.01
C PRO A 130 -4.51 -25.31 50.23
N TYR A 131 -3.93 -24.82 49.15
CA TYR A 131 -2.95 -23.72 49.04
C TYR A 131 -1.54 -24.02 49.55
N ASP A 132 -1.20 -25.28 49.80
CA ASP A 132 0.15 -25.69 50.17
C ASP A 132 1.16 -25.45 49.03
N ARG A 133 2.45 -25.39 49.40
CA ARG A 133 3.56 -25.33 48.46
C ARG A 133 4.18 -26.72 48.32
N VAL A 134 4.39 -27.16 47.09
CA VAL A 134 5.15 -28.36 46.77
C VAL A 134 6.41 -27.92 46.04
N VAL A 135 7.57 -28.15 46.66
CA VAL A 135 8.87 -27.78 46.13
C VAL A 135 9.56 -29.02 45.60
N LEU A 136 9.86 -29.00 44.31
CA LEU A 136 10.52 -30.09 43.59
C LEU A 136 12.01 -29.80 43.53
N HIS A 137 12.83 -30.69 44.09
CA HIS A 137 14.28 -30.61 43.97
C HIS A 137 14.76 -31.02 42.57
N PRO A 138 15.97 -30.60 42.14
CA PRO A 138 16.55 -31.00 40.85
C PRO A 138 16.44 -32.50 40.59
N GLY A 139 15.88 -32.86 39.44
CA GLY A 139 15.59 -34.24 39.08
C GLY A 139 14.54 -34.38 37.99
N VAL A 140 14.40 -35.62 37.52
CA VAL A 140 13.39 -36.03 36.54
C VAL A 140 12.30 -36.80 37.27
N TYR A 141 11.06 -36.33 37.18
CA TYR A 141 9.90 -36.93 37.82
C TYR A 141 9.00 -37.52 36.74
N GLU A 142 8.90 -38.84 36.73
CA GLU A 142 8.08 -39.59 35.78
C GLU A 142 6.88 -40.23 36.50
N GLU A 143 5.68 -39.97 35.99
CA GLU A 143 4.45 -40.56 36.51
C GLU A 143 3.79 -41.44 35.44
N GLN A 144 3.54 -42.70 35.78
CA GLN A 144 3.01 -43.69 34.83
C GLN A 144 1.54 -43.49 34.44
N ALA A 145 0.84 -42.59 35.13
CA ALA A 145 -0.56 -42.32 34.92
C ALA A 145 -0.86 -40.83 35.12
N GLU A 146 -2.03 -40.41 34.66
CA GLU A 146 -2.52 -39.06 34.83
C GLU A 146 -2.57 -38.64 36.32
N VAL A 147 -2.18 -37.41 36.61
CA VAL A 147 -2.12 -36.83 37.95
C VAL A 147 -3.20 -35.76 38.07
N ALA A 148 -4.21 -36.02 38.92
CA ALA A 148 -5.28 -35.07 39.18
C ALA A 148 -4.91 -34.08 40.30
N LEU A 149 -4.89 -32.79 40.00
CA LEU A 149 -4.76 -31.71 40.98
C LEU A 149 -6.11 -31.46 41.65
N LYS A 150 -6.37 -32.17 42.75
CA LYS A 150 -7.65 -32.11 43.49
C LYS A 150 -7.80 -30.88 44.38
N VAL A 151 -6.69 -30.35 44.88
CA VAL A 151 -6.66 -29.17 45.75
C VAL A 151 -5.82 -28.06 45.11
N PRO A 152 -6.10 -26.78 45.42
CA PRO A 152 -5.26 -25.68 44.96
C PRO A 152 -3.85 -25.82 45.49
N VAL A 153 -2.83 -25.79 44.64
CA VAL A 153 -1.43 -25.93 45.05
C VAL A 153 -0.51 -25.00 44.27
N GLU A 154 0.61 -24.65 44.89
CA GLU A 154 1.75 -24.03 44.22
C GLU A 154 2.86 -25.07 44.05
N LEU A 155 3.15 -25.44 42.81
CA LEU A 155 4.26 -26.33 42.45
C LEU A 155 5.44 -25.48 41.98
N VAL A 156 6.59 -25.62 42.64
CA VAL A 156 7.79 -24.83 42.34
C VAL A 156 8.99 -25.74 42.15
N GLY A 157 9.66 -25.65 41.00
CA GLY A 157 10.97 -26.26 40.80
C GLY A 157 12.06 -25.43 41.49
N LEU A 158 12.89 -26.10 42.29
CA LEU A 158 14.02 -25.51 42.98
C LEU A 158 15.28 -25.63 42.11
N GLY A 159 16.04 -24.54 42.02
CA GLY A 159 17.27 -24.49 41.22
C GLY A 159 17.12 -23.67 39.93
N ARG A 160 18.05 -23.86 38.99
CA ARG A 160 18.01 -23.19 37.69
C ARG A 160 16.92 -23.82 36.83
N LEU A 161 16.27 -23.01 35.99
CA LEU A 161 15.32 -23.53 35.00
C LEU A 161 16.01 -24.59 34.14
N GLY A 162 15.36 -25.73 33.92
CA GLY A 162 15.99 -26.90 33.29
C GLY A 162 16.34 -28.03 34.26
N GLU A 163 16.60 -27.73 35.54
CA GLU A 163 17.03 -28.73 36.52
C GLU A 163 15.90 -29.62 37.04
N VAL A 164 14.65 -29.18 36.91
CA VAL A 164 13.45 -29.92 37.34
C VAL A 164 12.58 -30.23 36.13
N ALA A 165 12.54 -31.51 35.77
CA ALA A 165 11.80 -31.99 34.61
C ALA A 165 10.66 -32.93 35.02
N LEU A 166 9.48 -32.71 34.43
CA LEU A 166 8.25 -33.43 34.71
C LEU A 166 7.77 -34.16 33.44
N LEU A 167 7.80 -35.49 33.48
CA LEU A 167 7.19 -36.37 32.47
C LEU A 167 5.83 -36.82 33.00
N VAL A 168 4.85 -35.93 32.94
CA VAL A 168 3.56 -36.11 33.60
C VAL A 168 2.43 -35.54 32.76
N CYS A 169 1.25 -36.14 32.87
CA CYS A 169 0.01 -35.57 32.38
C CYS A 169 -0.81 -35.09 33.59
N MET A 170 -0.98 -33.78 33.74
CA MET A 170 -1.73 -33.17 34.83
C MET A 170 -3.13 -32.76 34.39
N GLU A 171 -4.11 -33.11 35.21
CA GLU A 171 -5.48 -32.60 35.10
C GLU A 171 -5.84 -31.71 36.27
N GLN A 172 -6.25 -30.48 35.96
CA GLN A 172 -6.74 -29.58 36.98
C GLN A 172 -8.19 -29.92 37.36
N GLN A 173 -8.38 -30.36 38.62
CA GLN A 173 -9.69 -30.61 39.24
C GLN A 173 -9.91 -29.68 40.45
N CYS A 174 -9.23 -28.53 40.48
CA CYS A 174 -9.29 -27.55 41.55
C CYS A 174 -9.48 -26.14 40.98
N PRO A 175 -9.98 -25.17 41.78
CA PRO A 175 -10.31 -23.84 41.26
C PRO A 175 -9.09 -23.02 40.82
N THR A 176 -7.90 -23.32 41.33
CA THR A 176 -6.68 -22.63 40.94
C THR A 176 -5.41 -23.45 41.16
N ALA A 177 -4.42 -23.30 40.28
CA ALA A 177 -3.09 -23.87 40.45
C ALA A 177 -2.01 -22.87 40.00
N ARG A 178 -0.83 -22.92 40.63
CA ARG A 178 0.34 -22.13 40.24
C ARG A 178 1.51 -23.07 40.01
N LEU A 179 2.09 -23.02 38.81
CA LEU A 179 3.26 -23.81 38.41
C LEU A 179 4.40 -22.83 38.10
N CYS A 180 5.57 -23.07 38.67
CA CYS A 180 6.68 -22.14 38.54
C CYS A 180 8.02 -22.87 38.39
N ASN A 181 8.84 -22.45 37.42
CA ASN A 181 10.21 -22.96 37.23
C ASN A 181 10.28 -24.48 36.98
N LEU A 182 9.50 -24.96 36.01
CA LEU A 182 9.36 -26.39 35.69
C LEU A 182 9.55 -26.63 34.19
N VAL A 183 10.16 -27.76 33.84
CA VAL A 183 10.20 -28.26 32.46
C VAL A 183 9.16 -29.37 32.30
N PHE A 184 8.21 -29.18 31.40
CA PHE A 184 7.21 -30.18 31.04
C PHE A 184 7.63 -30.90 29.77
N MET A 185 7.67 -32.23 29.87
CA MET A 185 7.91 -33.13 28.74
C MET A 185 6.76 -34.13 28.65
N PRO A 186 6.37 -34.58 27.45
CA PRO A 186 5.28 -35.51 27.29
C PRO A 186 5.63 -36.87 27.91
N PRO A 187 4.75 -37.48 28.72
CA PRO A 187 4.88 -38.89 29.06
C PRO A 187 4.62 -39.78 27.83
N TRP A 188 5.06 -41.04 27.90
CA TRP A 188 4.97 -42.00 26.78
C TRP A 188 3.54 -42.23 26.24
N PHE A 189 2.51 -41.93 27.02
CA PHE A 189 1.10 -42.17 26.68
C PHE A 189 0.32 -40.91 26.27
N SER A 190 0.89 -39.70 26.39
CA SER A 190 0.18 -38.45 26.08
C SER A 190 1.14 -37.32 25.74
N THR A 191 0.85 -36.58 24.67
CA THR A 191 1.54 -35.31 24.37
C THR A 191 1.00 -34.14 25.17
N VAL A 192 -0.22 -34.24 25.71
CA VAL A 192 -0.84 -33.22 26.55
C VAL A 192 -0.32 -33.37 27.98
N VAL A 193 0.48 -32.40 28.42
CA VAL A 193 1.11 -32.41 29.75
C VAL A 193 0.26 -31.70 30.80
N TYR A 194 -0.58 -30.75 30.39
CA TYR A 194 -1.45 -30.01 31.29
C TYR A 194 -2.79 -29.74 30.63
N LYS A 195 -3.86 -30.19 31.27
CA LYS A 195 -5.24 -29.95 30.84
C LYS A 195 -6.06 -29.31 31.95
N THR A 196 -6.85 -28.31 31.57
CA THR A 196 -7.83 -27.67 32.44
C THR A 196 -9.11 -27.37 31.67
N SER A 197 -10.26 -27.66 32.28
CA SER A 197 -11.60 -27.36 31.74
C SER A 197 -12.35 -26.33 32.59
N TRP A 198 -11.85 -26.00 33.78
CA TRP A 198 -12.45 -25.03 34.69
C TRP A 198 -11.41 -24.47 35.66
N GLY A 199 -11.71 -23.30 36.24
CA GLY A 199 -10.77 -22.62 37.14
C GLY A 199 -9.65 -21.86 36.42
N HIS A 200 -8.58 -21.56 37.14
CA HIS A 200 -7.47 -20.74 36.67
C HIS A 200 -6.11 -21.40 36.89
N VAL A 201 -5.27 -21.46 35.86
CA VAL A 201 -3.86 -21.86 36.01
C VAL A 201 -2.94 -20.68 35.77
N GLN A 202 -1.95 -20.52 36.65
CA GLN A 202 -0.84 -19.60 36.45
C GLN A 202 0.45 -20.40 36.20
N LEU A 203 1.10 -20.14 35.07
CA LEU A 203 2.40 -20.68 34.68
C LEU A 203 3.40 -19.52 34.66
N ASP A 204 4.43 -19.57 35.51
CA ASP A 204 5.49 -18.57 35.52
C ASP A 204 6.84 -19.27 35.27
N ASN A 205 7.57 -18.86 34.24
CA ASN A 205 8.91 -19.40 33.96
C ASN A 205 8.90 -20.93 33.77
N CYS A 206 8.01 -21.46 32.93
CA CYS A 206 7.93 -22.89 32.62
C CYS A 206 8.33 -23.18 31.17
N ASN A 207 9.07 -24.27 30.94
CA ASN A 207 9.46 -24.71 29.61
C ASN A 207 8.64 -25.92 29.19
N PHE A 208 8.17 -25.94 27.96
CA PHE A 208 7.45 -27.04 27.33
C PHE A 208 8.32 -27.56 26.19
N GLU A 209 8.65 -28.85 26.22
CA GLU A 209 9.44 -29.53 25.18
C GLU A 209 8.65 -30.72 24.64
N GLY A 210 8.26 -30.69 23.37
CA GLY A 210 7.38 -31.71 22.77
C GLY A 210 5.99 -31.82 23.39
N ALA A 211 5.54 -30.80 24.12
CA ALA A 211 4.42 -30.88 25.03
C ALA A 211 3.27 -29.94 24.65
N GLN A 212 2.03 -30.38 24.90
CA GLN A 212 0.83 -29.59 24.62
C GLN A 212 0.17 -29.09 25.91
N LEU A 213 -0.12 -27.78 25.95
CA LEU A 213 -0.94 -27.14 26.97
C LEU A 213 -2.37 -27.02 26.45
N GLN A 214 -3.35 -27.61 27.13
CA GLN A 214 -4.75 -27.56 26.72
C GLN A 214 -5.62 -26.86 27.76
N VAL A 215 -6.31 -25.80 27.34
CA VAL A 215 -7.24 -25.03 28.16
C VAL A 215 -8.58 -25.00 27.47
N ARG A 216 -9.60 -25.54 28.11
CA ARG A 216 -10.99 -25.51 27.64
C ARG A 216 -11.81 -24.54 28.49
N GLY A 217 -12.60 -23.69 27.85
CA GLY A 217 -13.56 -22.83 28.54
C GLY A 217 -14.57 -23.68 29.34
N PRO A 218 -14.98 -23.27 30.55
CA PRO A 218 -14.74 -21.98 31.24
C PRO A 218 -13.39 -21.85 31.98
N GLY A 219 -12.44 -22.77 31.78
CA GLY A 219 -11.07 -22.65 32.27
C GLY A 219 -10.32 -21.46 31.66
N THR A 220 -9.36 -20.91 32.41
CA THR A 220 -8.52 -19.77 31.99
C THR A 220 -7.06 -20.01 32.33
N CYS A 221 -6.17 -19.45 31.53
CA CYS A 221 -4.73 -19.58 31.71
C CYS A 221 -4.04 -18.22 31.73
N GLN A 222 -3.07 -18.09 32.63
CA GLN A 222 -2.05 -17.06 32.60
C GLN A 222 -0.69 -17.72 32.48
N ALA A 223 0.02 -17.48 31.37
CA ALA A 223 1.39 -17.93 31.19
C ALA A 223 2.31 -16.73 31.00
N ARG A 224 3.38 -16.66 31.80
CA ARG A 224 4.39 -15.60 31.74
C ARG A 224 5.79 -16.18 31.67
N PHE A 225 6.60 -15.64 30.76
CA PHE A 225 7.99 -16.05 30.60
C PHE A 225 8.13 -17.56 30.34
N CYS A 226 7.13 -18.17 29.71
CA CYS A 226 7.15 -19.59 29.35
C CYS A 226 7.78 -19.80 27.97
N SER A 227 8.52 -20.89 27.79
CA SER A 227 9.07 -21.29 26.50
C SER A 227 8.35 -22.54 25.97
N PHE A 228 8.04 -22.57 24.68
CA PHE A 228 7.44 -23.69 23.97
C PHE A 228 8.37 -24.08 22.82
N SER A 229 8.93 -25.29 22.88
CA SER A 229 9.92 -25.77 21.92
C SER A 229 9.69 -27.22 21.49
N GLN A 230 10.40 -27.67 20.45
CA GLN A 230 10.37 -29.06 19.96
C GLN A 230 8.96 -29.57 19.60
N GLY A 231 8.16 -28.77 18.89
CA GLY A 231 6.78 -29.17 18.55
C GLY A 231 5.74 -28.94 19.65
N SER A 232 6.09 -28.22 20.71
CA SER A 232 5.14 -27.81 21.75
C SER A 232 4.10 -26.80 21.21
N SER A 233 2.87 -26.87 21.73
CA SER A 233 1.78 -25.98 21.34
C SER A 233 0.84 -25.67 22.50
N ALA A 234 0.18 -24.51 22.43
CA ALA A 234 -0.89 -24.13 23.35
C ALA A 234 -2.24 -24.13 22.62
N HIS A 235 -3.19 -24.90 23.14
CA HIS A 235 -4.55 -25.03 22.60
C HIS A 235 -5.56 -24.39 23.56
N LEU A 236 -6.20 -23.32 23.12
CA LEU A 236 -7.19 -22.54 23.86
C LEU A 236 -8.54 -22.72 23.17
N LEU A 237 -9.42 -23.54 23.76
CA LEU A 237 -10.67 -23.99 23.15
C LEU A 237 -11.87 -23.37 23.86
N GLY A 238 -12.64 -22.52 23.19
CA GLY A 238 -13.82 -21.84 23.72
C GLY A 238 -13.54 -20.93 24.92
N VAL A 239 -12.29 -20.47 25.07
CA VAL A 239 -11.84 -19.73 26.25
C VAL A 239 -12.30 -18.27 26.17
N VAL A 240 -12.91 -17.78 27.25
CA VAL A 240 -13.37 -16.38 27.34
C VAL A 240 -12.22 -15.40 27.41
N LEU A 241 -11.21 -15.73 28.22
CA LEU A 241 -10.06 -14.88 28.47
C LEU A 241 -8.86 -15.68 28.97
N SER A 242 -7.75 -15.66 28.24
CA SER A 242 -6.45 -16.17 28.69
C SER A 242 -5.36 -15.18 28.33
N LEU A 243 -4.26 -15.16 29.08
CA LEU A 243 -3.15 -14.23 28.87
C LEU A 243 -1.84 -15.01 28.72
N LEU A 244 -1.19 -14.86 27.57
CA LEU A 244 0.20 -15.25 27.32
C LEU A 244 1.02 -13.97 27.23
N ASP A 245 1.99 -13.81 28.12
CA ASP A 245 2.81 -12.60 28.18
C ASP A 245 4.30 -12.97 28.17
N SER A 246 5.05 -12.41 27.23
CA SER A 246 6.49 -12.59 27.15
C SER A 246 6.91 -14.06 27.03
N CYS A 247 6.12 -14.86 26.31
CA CYS A 247 6.39 -16.26 25.99
C CYS A 247 7.18 -16.40 24.68
N ASP A 248 8.04 -17.43 24.59
CA ASP A 248 8.80 -17.78 23.38
C ASP A 248 8.26 -19.08 22.77
N PHE A 249 7.99 -19.09 21.48
CA PHE A 249 7.57 -20.23 20.71
C PHE A 249 8.56 -20.47 19.57
N SER A 250 9.25 -21.62 19.59
CA SER A 250 10.32 -21.91 18.64
C SER A 250 10.33 -23.36 18.15
N GLY A 251 10.77 -23.58 16.90
CA GLY A 251 11.11 -24.92 16.42
C GLY A 251 9.92 -25.88 16.31
N SER A 252 8.72 -25.37 16.00
CA SER A 252 7.50 -26.20 15.83
C SER A 252 7.04 -26.28 14.38
N ASP A 253 6.69 -27.49 13.95
CA ASP A 253 6.04 -27.78 12.67
C ASP A 253 4.51 -27.59 12.70
N THR A 254 3.93 -27.36 13.88
CA THR A 254 2.50 -27.09 14.07
C THR A 254 2.28 -25.64 14.49
N ALA A 255 1.03 -25.16 14.44
CA ALA A 255 0.71 -23.84 14.97
C ALA A 255 1.05 -23.78 16.47
N SER A 256 1.86 -22.79 16.84
CA SER A 256 2.38 -22.63 18.20
C SER A 256 1.26 -22.30 19.20
N VAL A 257 0.29 -21.49 18.79
CA VAL A 257 -0.92 -21.21 19.57
C VAL A 257 -2.14 -21.40 18.70
N THR A 258 -3.08 -22.23 19.15
CA THR A 258 -4.37 -22.46 18.48
C THR A 258 -5.49 -21.96 19.36
N VAL A 259 -6.34 -21.09 18.82
CA VAL A 259 -7.54 -20.57 19.46
C VAL A 259 -8.74 -20.97 18.63
N GLU A 260 -9.59 -21.82 19.19
CA GLU A 260 -10.71 -22.42 18.48
C GLU A 260 -12.00 -22.33 19.28
N GLY A 261 -13.12 -22.10 18.59
CA GLY A 261 -14.45 -22.14 19.17
C GLY A 261 -14.91 -20.79 19.71
N PRO A 262 -16.23 -20.55 19.74
CA PRO A 262 -16.78 -19.34 20.34
C PRO A 262 -16.50 -19.32 21.85
N PRO A 263 -16.20 -18.14 22.43
CA PRO A 263 -16.00 -18.03 23.87
C PRO A 263 -17.28 -18.41 24.62
N VAL A 264 -17.15 -19.27 25.64
CA VAL A 264 -18.29 -19.68 26.48
C VAL A 264 -18.89 -18.49 27.26
N SER A 265 -20.18 -18.56 27.61
CA SER A 265 -20.85 -17.49 28.37
C SER A 265 -20.42 -17.44 29.84
N GLU A 266 -20.06 -18.59 30.41
CA GLU A 266 -19.65 -18.72 31.80
C GLU A 266 -18.27 -18.10 32.05
N ARG A 267 -18.17 -17.28 33.10
CA ARG A 267 -16.92 -16.63 33.52
C ARG A 267 -16.50 -17.10 34.89
N ASN A 268 -15.26 -17.55 35.00
CA ASN A 268 -14.68 -17.85 36.30
C ASN A 268 -14.20 -16.57 37.03
N TRP A 269 -13.76 -16.74 38.28
CA TRP A 269 -13.30 -15.64 39.13
C TRP A 269 -12.10 -14.86 38.55
N ALA A 270 -11.25 -15.53 37.78
CA ALA A 270 -10.01 -14.95 37.25
C ALA A 270 -10.25 -14.03 36.04
N CYS A 271 -11.39 -14.12 35.34
CA CYS A 271 -11.68 -13.25 34.21
C CYS A 271 -11.61 -11.75 34.57
N LYS A 272 -12.09 -11.35 35.75
CA LYS A 272 -11.97 -9.95 36.22
C LYS A 272 -10.51 -9.53 36.43
N HIS A 273 -9.70 -10.44 36.97
CA HIS A 273 -8.28 -10.21 37.20
C HIS A 273 -7.49 -10.12 35.89
N LEU A 274 -7.70 -11.07 34.98
CA LEU A 274 -7.07 -11.07 33.65
C LEU A 274 -7.45 -9.82 32.84
N ALA A 275 -8.71 -9.40 32.90
CA ALA A 275 -9.16 -8.17 32.24
C ALA A 275 -8.52 -6.93 32.85
N ALA A 276 -8.28 -6.90 34.16
CA ALA A 276 -7.54 -5.81 34.81
C ALA A 276 -6.07 -5.83 34.37
N LEU A 277 -5.41 -6.99 34.39
CA LEU A 277 -4.02 -7.16 33.96
C LEU A 277 -3.80 -6.74 32.50
N ALA A 278 -4.77 -7.05 31.63
CA ALA A 278 -4.76 -6.62 30.24
C ALA A 278 -4.83 -5.08 30.09
N ARG A 279 -5.48 -4.38 31.02
CA ARG A 279 -5.63 -2.91 31.02
C ARG A 279 -4.50 -2.17 31.74
N THR A 280 -3.87 -2.77 32.75
CA THR A 280 -2.92 -2.09 33.66
C THR A 280 -1.54 -1.77 33.06
N PHE A 281 -1.30 -2.05 31.77
CA PHE A 281 -0.06 -1.71 31.07
C PHE A 281 -0.41 -1.05 29.74
N PRO A 282 0.03 0.19 29.50
CA PRO A 282 -0.83 1.28 29.06
C PRO A 282 -1.57 0.99 27.76
N SER A 283 -2.90 0.90 27.87
CA SER A 283 -3.80 1.49 26.90
C SER A 283 -3.63 3.01 26.94
N CYS A 284 -3.38 3.62 25.79
CA CYS A 284 -3.58 5.04 25.47
C CYS A 284 -3.50 6.05 26.65
N GLY A 285 -2.37 6.76 26.76
CA GLY A 285 -2.21 7.88 27.69
C GLY A 285 -0.90 8.63 27.44
N MET A 286 -0.98 9.71 26.65
CA MET A 286 0.03 10.75 26.57
C MET A 286 0.35 11.32 27.98
N PRO A 287 1.56 11.88 28.21
CA PRO A 287 1.83 12.69 29.39
C PRO A 287 1.04 14.00 29.31
N GLY A 288 -0.16 13.99 29.89
CA GLY A 288 -0.93 15.19 30.16
C GLY A 288 -0.27 15.99 31.28
N TYR A 289 0.09 17.23 30.95
CA TYR A 289 0.44 18.27 31.91
C TYR A 289 -0.62 18.36 33.01
N ASN A 290 -0.22 18.10 34.26
CA ASN A 290 -1.00 18.48 35.43
C ASN A 290 -1.05 20.01 35.50
N SER A 291 -2.14 20.63 35.07
CA SER A 291 -2.45 22.01 35.38
C SER A 291 -3.07 22.09 36.78
N SER A 292 -2.24 22.31 37.81
CA SER A 292 -2.71 22.80 39.10
C SER A 292 -2.88 24.31 39.04
N LEU A 293 -4.10 24.80 39.27
CA LEU A 293 -4.43 26.21 39.45
C LEU A 293 -3.69 26.83 40.65
N LYS A 294 -3.07 28.00 40.45
CA LYS A 294 -3.02 29.11 41.43
C LYS A 294 -2.54 30.42 40.78
N GLY A 295 -3.42 31.42 40.80
CA GLY A 295 -3.21 32.80 41.28
C GLY A 295 -2.20 33.74 40.59
N PRO A 296 -2.58 35.01 40.27
CA PRO A 296 -1.80 35.93 39.45
C PRO A 296 -0.84 36.79 40.29
N GLU A 297 0.29 37.23 39.72
CA GLU A 297 0.90 38.55 39.98
C GLU A 297 2.05 38.89 39.00
N ALA A 298 2.29 40.19 38.89
CA ALA A 298 2.93 40.90 37.78
C ALA A 298 4.47 41.03 37.87
N GLY A 299 5.10 41.40 36.74
CA GLY A 299 6.31 42.23 36.75
C GLY A 299 7.51 41.77 35.88
N SER A 300 7.68 42.46 34.74
CA SER A 300 8.92 43.12 34.30
C SER A 300 10.22 42.34 33.96
N THR A 301 10.66 42.57 32.71
CA THR A 301 12.04 42.84 32.19
C THR A 301 13.09 41.73 32.03
N GLY A 302 13.56 41.60 30.77
CA GLY A 302 14.98 41.57 30.38
C GLY A 302 15.52 40.22 29.88
N GLY A 303 16.02 40.16 28.64
CA GLY A 303 16.59 38.96 27.98
C GLY A 303 17.96 38.52 28.51
N PRO A 304 18.80 37.73 27.78
CA PRO A 304 18.73 37.27 26.38
C PRO A 304 18.81 35.73 26.18
N GLN A 305 18.34 35.25 25.01
CA GLN A 305 18.48 33.86 24.52
C GLN A 305 19.92 33.51 24.07
N PRO A 306 20.35 32.24 24.26
CA PRO A 306 21.30 31.54 23.39
C PRO A 306 20.63 30.39 22.59
N PRO A 307 21.28 29.85 21.54
CA PRO A 307 20.62 29.47 20.30
C PRO A 307 20.07 28.03 20.30
N ALA A 308 18.86 27.85 19.77
CA ALA A 308 18.31 26.54 19.42
C ALA A 308 18.86 26.08 18.07
N ALA A 309 19.37 24.85 18.04
CA ALA A 309 19.83 24.17 16.85
C ALA A 309 18.65 23.97 15.85
N ASN A 310 18.71 24.69 14.74
CA ASN A 310 17.84 24.48 13.59
C ASN A 310 18.17 23.14 12.92
N VAL A 311 17.35 22.11 13.16
CA VAL A 311 17.26 20.97 12.23
C VAL A 311 16.39 21.42 11.07
N ARG A 312 17.03 21.91 9.99
CA ARG A 312 16.38 22.14 8.70
C ARG A 312 15.82 20.81 8.19
N LYS A 313 14.50 20.71 8.03
CA LYS A 313 13.90 19.74 7.11
C LYS A 313 14.22 20.23 5.70
N GLU A 314 15.07 19.50 4.99
CA GLU A 314 15.39 19.78 3.59
C GLU A 314 14.15 19.54 2.73
N HIS A 315 13.67 20.61 2.10
CA HIS A 315 12.81 20.53 0.92
C HIS A 315 13.68 20.11 -0.26
N VAL A 316 13.34 18.99 -0.90
CA VAL A 316 13.99 18.59 -2.14
C VAL A 316 13.38 19.41 -3.26
N SER A 317 14.16 20.35 -3.81
CA SER A 317 13.79 21.05 -5.03
C SER A 317 14.09 20.18 -6.25
N ILE A 318 13.38 20.42 -7.37
CA ILE A 318 13.57 19.73 -8.65
C ILE A 318 15.02 19.79 -9.17
N GLU A 319 15.79 20.81 -8.78
CA GLU A 319 17.20 20.93 -9.15
C GLU A 319 18.11 19.94 -8.40
N ASP A 320 17.76 19.58 -7.15
CA ASP A 320 18.50 18.61 -6.35
C ASP A 320 18.25 17.16 -6.81
N TRP A 321 17.06 16.89 -7.35
CA TRP A 321 16.74 15.59 -7.95
C TRP A 321 17.46 15.39 -9.29
N LYS A 322 17.46 16.40 -10.16
CA LYS A 322 18.21 16.37 -11.43
C LYS A 322 19.71 16.21 -11.23
N LYS A 323 20.28 16.81 -10.17
CA LYS A 323 21.70 16.66 -9.81
C LYS A 323 22.05 15.28 -9.23
N ARG A 324 21.13 14.61 -8.54
CA ARG A 324 21.39 13.29 -7.92
C ARG A 324 21.42 12.12 -8.91
N THR A 325 20.83 12.26 -10.10
CA THR A 325 20.66 11.13 -11.02
C THR A 325 21.66 11.05 -12.16
N GLY A 326 22.58 12.00 -12.34
CA GLY A 326 23.82 11.85 -13.15
C GLY A 326 23.74 10.97 -14.41
N VAL A 327 22.70 11.11 -15.23
CA VAL A 327 22.55 10.39 -16.50
C VAL A 327 22.06 11.40 -17.55
N ASP A 328 23.03 12.13 -18.10
CA ASP A 328 22.95 12.64 -19.46
C ASP A 328 23.29 11.47 -20.39
N ALA A 329 22.28 10.67 -20.74
CA ALA A 329 22.38 9.70 -21.82
C ALA A 329 20.99 9.32 -22.34
N VAL A 330 20.68 9.84 -23.53
CA VAL A 330 19.92 9.16 -24.60
C VAL A 330 18.57 8.58 -24.17
N CYS A 331 17.54 9.44 -24.16
CA CYS A 331 16.15 9.00 -24.36
C CYS A 331 15.97 8.61 -25.84
N GLN A 332 16.47 7.45 -26.23
CA GLN A 332 15.98 6.73 -27.41
C GLN A 332 15.30 5.45 -26.93
N GLY A 333 14.05 5.27 -27.35
CA GLY A 333 13.30 4.03 -27.18
C GLY A 333 11.94 4.25 -26.53
N THR A 334 10.88 4.06 -27.33
CA THR A 334 9.43 4.02 -27.00
C THR A 334 8.67 5.35 -26.94
N VAL A 335 9.01 6.30 -27.81
CA VAL A 335 7.92 7.01 -28.52
C VAL A 335 7.48 6.06 -29.62
N ILE A 336 6.19 5.71 -29.72
CA ILE A 336 5.67 5.18 -30.99
C ILE A 336 5.79 6.37 -31.95
N GLU A 337 6.90 6.43 -32.68
CA GLU A 337 7.01 7.23 -33.89
C GLU A 337 6.09 6.58 -34.92
N ASP A 338 4.78 6.76 -34.75
CA ASP A 338 3.88 6.66 -35.90
C ASP A 338 4.36 7.74 -36.85
N GLY A 339 4.82 7.32 -38.04
CA GLY A 339 5.57 8.15 -38.97
C GLY A 339 4.90 9.49 -39.24
N TRP A 340 5.40 10.54 -38.60
CA TRP A 340 5.47 11.85 -39.21
C TRP A 340 6.65 11.78 -40.19
N SER A 341 6.51 10.89 -41.18
CA SER A 341 7.15 11.07 -42.46
C SER A 341 6.82 12.48 -42.87
N ASP A 342 7.83 13.21 -43.33
CA ASP A 342 7.66 14.35 -44.21
C ASP A 342 6.67 13.94 -45.31
N GLY A 343 5.40 14.20 -45.07
CA GLY A 343 4.33 14.06 -46.03
C GLY A 343 4.37 15.34 -46.83
N GLU A 344 5.21 15.31 -47.87
CA GLU A 344 5.28 16.24 -48.99
C GLU A 344 4.92 17.69 -48.62
N CYS A 345 5.96 18.51 -48.48
CA CYS A 345 5.89 19.89 -48.91
C CYS A 345 5.14 19.94 -50.25
N SER A 346 3.86 20.32 -50.23
CA SER A 346 3.19 20.75 -51.43
C SER A 346 3.94 22.00 -51.88
N GLU A 347 4.70 21.85 -52.96
CA GLU A 347 5.51 22.87 -53.59
C GLU A 347 4.76 24.20 -53.64
N GLY A 348 5.33 25.25 -53.02
CA GLY A 348 4.73 26.57 -53.11
C GLY A 348 5.10 27.61 -52.08
N GLU A 349 6.17 27.48 -51.28
CA GLU A 349 6.73 28.63 -50.55
C GLU A 349 8.27 28.60 -50.61
N GLU A 350 8.82 29.33 -51.59
CA GLU A 350 10.26 29.64 -51.66
C GLU A 350 10.65 30.51 -50.46
N GLU A 351 11.44 29.95 -49.53
CA GLU A 351 12.20 30.75 -48.57
C GLU A 351 13.59 31.03 -49.14
N ASN A 352 13.79 32.27 -49.61
CA ASN A 352 15.12 32.83 -49.82
C ASN A 352 15.86 32.90 -48.48
N ARG A 353 16.97 32.16 -48.39
CA ARG A 353 17.96 32.29 -47.32
C ARG A 353 18.71 33.60 -47.50
N ASP A 354 18.63 34.49 -46.52
CA ASP A 354 19.66 35.49 -46.26
C ASP A 354 20.23 35.25 -44.85
N GLU A 355 21.53 34.93 -44.81
CA GLU A 355 22.36 35.01 -43.62
C GLU A 355 22.62 36.48 -43.27
N GLY A 356 22.47 36.84 -42.00
CA GLY A 356 22.91 38.15 -41.49
C GLY A 356 22.28 38.49 -40.15
N GLY A 357 23.09 38.52 -39.10
CA GLY A 357 22.63 38.63 -37.71
C GLY A 357 22.07 39.99 -37.28
N ILE A 358 21.73 39.99 -35.98
CA ILE A 358 21.46 41.12 -35.06
C ILE A 358 19.97 41.43 -34.81
N ASN A 359 19.61 41.29 -33.51
CA ASN A 359 18.48 41.86 -32.76
C ASN A 359 17.06 41.71 -33.33
N ASN A 360 16.21 40.93 -32.65
CA ASN A 360 14.76 41.11 -32.77
C ASN A 360 14.05 40.99 -31.42
N THR A 361 13.69 42.16 -30.88
CA THR A 361 12.52 42.42 -30.05
C THR A 361 11.32 41.60 -30.54
N LYS A 362 10.74 40.76 -29.66
CA LYS A 362 9.43 40.12 -29.87
C LYS A 362 8.38 41.21 -30.13
N LYS A 363 8.00 41.44 -31.40
CA LYS A 363 6.79 42.21 -31.72
C LYS A 363 5.58 41.40 -31.28
N GLN A 364 4.91 41.88 -30.25
CA GLN A 364 3.64 41.35 -29.76
C GLN A 364 2.55 41.78 -30.74
N PHE A 365 2.18 40.88 -31.65
CA PHE A 365 1.09 41.10 -32.60
C PHE A 365 -0.24 41.03 -31.85
N THR A 366 -0.94 42.17 -31.76
CA THR A 366 -2.21 42.28 -31.04
C THR A 366 -3.34 42.31 -32.07
N LEU A 367 -4.33 41.42 -31.95
CA LEU A 367 -5.51 41.38 -32.82
C LEU A 367 -6.50 42.50 -32.46
N ASP A 368 -6.93 43.31 -33.44
CA ASP A 368 -7.88 44.42 -33.22
C ASP A 368 -9.32 43.95 -32.87
N TYR A 369 -9.67 42.73 -33.26
CA TYR A 369 -10.93 42.07 -32.89
C TYR A 369 -10.63 40.60 -32.65
N LYS A 370 -10.91 40.08 -31.46
CA LYS A 370 -10.73 38.66 -31.09
C LYS A 370 -12.06 38.17 -30.54
N ILE A 371 -12.61 37.09 -31.10
CA ILE A 371 -13.74 36.39 -30.45
C ILE A 371 -13.22 35.89 -29.08
N PRO A 372 -13.76 36.38 -27.95
CA PRO A 372 -13.21 36.05 -26.64
C PRO A 372 -13.48 34.59 -26.29
N CYS A 373 -12.45 33.90 -25.77
CA CYS A 373 -12.57 32.55 -25.21
C CYS A 373 -13.56 32.50 -24.02
N ASP A 374 -13.82 33.64 -23.37
CA ASP A 374 -14.72 33.79 -22.22
C ASP A 374 -16.15 33.29 -22.46
N HIS A 375 -16.60 33.26 -23.73
CA HIS A 375 -17.95 32.82 -24.10
C HIS A 375 -18.12 31.30 -24.13
N HIS A 376 -17.04 30.52 -24.08
CA HIS A 376 -17.14 29.06 -24.04
C HIS A 376 -17.54 28.59 -22.63
N GLY A 377 -18.46 27.63 -22.51
CA GLY A 377 -19.02 27.18 -21.21
C GLY A 377 -17.98 26.65 -20.20
N LEU A 378 -16.78 26.29 -20.67
CA LEU A 378 -15.66 25.81 -19.87
C LEU A 378 -14.66 26.89 -19.45
N SER A 379 -14.88 28.16 -19.81
CA SER A 379 -13.97 29.28 -19.48
C SER A 379 -13.79 29.48 -17.98
N HIS A 380 -14.76 29.04 -17.17
CA HIS A 380 -14.68 29.08 -15.70
C HIS A 380 -13.56 28.22 -15.12
N PHE A 381 -13.11 27.16 -15.80
CA PHE A 381 -11.96 26.34 -15.38
C PHE A 381 -10.61 27.05 -15.57
N LEU A 382 -10.58 28.13 -16.37
CA LEU A 382 -9.39 28.94 -16.64
C LEU A 382 -9.32 30.20 -15.77
N LYS A 383 -10.42 30.57 -15.09
CA LYS A 383 -10.48 31.79 -14.29
C LYS A 383 -9.81 31.60 -12.93
N PRO A 384 -8.98 32.56 -12.47
CA PRO A 384 -8.43 32.56 -11.12
C PRO A 384 -9.52 32.34 -10.08
N ARG A 385 -9.24 31.53 -9.06
CA ARG A 385 -10.14 31.37 -7.92
C ARG A 385 -10.30 32.72 -7.18
N PRO A 386 -11.40 32.93 -6.43
CA PRO A 386 -11.63 34.18 -5.70
C PRO A 386 -10.52 34.56 -4.70
N ASP A 387 -9.70 33.59 -4.31
CA ASP A 387 -8.53 33.72 -3.43
C ASP A 387 -7.24 34.17 -4.17
N GLY A 388 -7.29 34.39 -5.48
CA GLY A 388 -6.15 34.79 -6.32
C GLY A 388 -5.25 33.63 -6.75
N SER A 389 -5.54 32.39 -6.35
CA SER A 389 -4.80 31.21 -6.80
C SER A 389 -5.21 30.79 -8.23
N LEU A 390 -4.23 30.36 -9.04
CA LEU A 390 -4.51 29.77 -10.35
C LEU A 390 -5.20 28.40 -10.14
N PRO A 391 -6.27 28.08 -10.90
CA PRO A 391 -6.81 26.73 -10.96
C PRO A 391 -5.71 25.71 -11.25
N LEU A 392 -5.82 24.47 -10.73
CA LEU A 392 -4.89 23.39 -11.11
C LEU A 392 -4.78 23.22 -12.64
N ALA A 393 -5.85 23.52 -13.38
CA ALA A 393 -5.93 23.50 -14.84
C ALA A 393 -5.06 24.54 -15.57
N SER A 394 -4.58 25.55 -14.85
CA SER A 394 -3.80 26.69 -15.37
C SER A 394 -2.54 26.96 -14.53
N SER A 395 -2.23 26.09 -13.57
CA SER A 395 -0.99 26.14 -12.80
C SER A 395 0.16 25.51 -13.60
N PRO A 396 1.24 26.25 -13.87
CA PRO A 396 2.45 25.67 -14.47
C PRO A 396 3.19 24.74 -13.50
N ASP A 397 2.90 24.81 -12.20
CA ASP A 397 3.50 23.96 -11.19
C ASP A 397 2.54 22.82 -10.78
N PRO A 398 3.05 21.59 -10.59
CA PRO A 398 2.26 20.48 -10.10
C PRO A 398 1.82 20.73 -8.64
N PRO A 399 0.71 20.10 -8.18
CA PRO A 399 0.24 20.26 -6.81
C PRO A 399 1.32 19.83 -5.80
N SER A 400 1.62 20.73 -4.87
CA SER A 400 2.78 20.62 -3.96
C SER A 400 2.50 19.81 -2.69
N VAL A 401 1.24 19.49 -2.38
CA VAL A 401 0.86 18.79 -1.14
C VAL A 401 0.02 17.57 -1.47
N ALA A 402 0.63 16.39 -1.35
CA ALA A 402 -0.12 15.15 -1.20
C ALA A 402 -0.65 15.10 0.26
N PRO A 403 -1.90 14.66 0.48
CA PRO A 403 -2.42 14.50 1.84
C PRO A 403 -1.53 13.53 2.64
N GLU A 404 -1.40 13.76 3.94
CA GLU A 404 -0.73 12.83 4.86
C GLU A 404 -1.72 11.77 5.36
N PRO A 405 -1.25 10.55 5.70
CA PRO A 405 -2.14 9.52 6.20
C PRO A 405 -2.60 9.90 7.60
N LEU A 406 -3.83 9.53 7.95
CA LEU A 406 -4.36 9.80 9.28
C LEU A 406 -3.65 8.97 10.35
N THR A 407 -3.61 9.51 11.56
CA THR A 407 -3.17 8.77 12.74
C THR A 407 -4.21 7.74 13.15
N LEU A 408 -3.79 6.68 13.87
CA LEU A 408 -4.72 5.65 14.34
C LEU A 408 -5.85 6.24 15.17
N GLN A 409 -5.57 7.20 16.06
CA GLN A 409 -6.60 7.84 16.88
C GLN A 409 -7.67 8.51 16.02
N GLN A 410 -7.28 9.25 14.98
CA GLN A 410 -8.22 9.89 14.07
C GLN A 410 -9.07 8.88 13.29
N GLU A 411 -8.50 7.75 12.88
CA GLU A 411 -9.25 6.68 12.22
C GLU A 411 -10.24 5.98 13.15
N LEU A 412 -9.84 5.74 14.42
CA LEU A 412 -10.73 5.16 15.43
C LEU A 412 -11.85 6.12 15.83
N ASP A 413 -11.61 7.43 15.85
CA ASP A 413 -12.65 8.43 16.14
C ASP A 413 -13.70 8.51 15.01
N ARG A 414 -13.32 8.16 13.77
CA ARG A 414 -14.22 8.10 12.60
C ARG A 414 -14.98 6.78 12.49
N ASP A 415 -14.46 5.72 13.08
CA ASP A 415 -14.99 4.35 12.98
C ASP A 415 -15.29 3.76 14.37
N PRO A 416 -16.54 3.86 14.84
CA PRO A 416 -16.91 3.37 16.17
C PRO A 416 -16.78 1.84 16.29
N GLU A 417 -16.93 1.07 15.20
CA GLU A 417 -16.77 -0.38 15.22
C GLU A 417 -15.30 -0.76 15.42
N ALA A 418 -14.39 -0.10 14.69
CA ALA A 418 -12.96 -0.27 14.90
C ALA A 418 -12.52 0.18 16.30
N HIS A 419 -13.07 1.27 16.82
CA HIS A 419 -12.81 1.72 18.19
C HIS A 419 -13.24 0.68 19.23
N MET A 420 -14.42 0.08 19.06
CA MET A 420 -14.92 -0.99 19.91
C MET A 420 -14.02 -2.23 19.86
N LEU A 421 -13.56 -2.64 18.68
CA LEU A 421 -12.61 -3.75 18.53
C LEU A 421 -11.28 -3.43 19.20
N ALA A 422 -10.74 -2.21 19.01
CA ALA A 422 -9.50 -1.76 19.64
C ALA A 422 -9.58 -1.76 21.16
N ALA A 423 -10.73 -1.39 21.73
CA ALA A 423 -10.99 -1.38 23.17
C ALA A 423 -11.36 -2.76 23.76
N SER A 424 -11.69 -3.74 22.91
CA SER A 424 -12.12 -5.07 23.37
C SER A 424 -10.98 -5.85 24.05
N THR A 425 -11.30 -6.45 25.20
CA THR A 425 -10.41 -7.34 25.97
C THR A 425 -10.96 -8.77 26.02
N LEU A 426 -11.62 -9.20 24.95
CA LEU A 426 -12.25 -10.53 24.85
C LEU A 426 -11.34 -11.50 24.11
N GLY A 427 -11.42 -12.78 24.47
CA GLY A 427 -10.65 -13.85 23.84
C GLY A 427 -9.25 -14.02 24.41
N CYS A 428 -8.38 -14.66 23.65
CA CYS A 428 -7.02 -14.99 24.07
C CYS A 428 -6.08 -13.80 23.80
N ILE A 429 -5.45 -13.26 24.85
CA ILE A 429 -4.53 -12.14 24.76
C ILE A 429 -3.11 -12.66 24.73
N LEU A 430 -2.38 -12.32 23.66
CA LEU A 430 -0.96 -12.61 23.50
C LEU A 430 -0.21 -11.30 23.43
N ARG A 431 0.72 -11.10 24.36
CA ARG A 431 1.45 -9.84 24.48
C ARG A 431 2.95 -10.07 24.61
N ARG A 432 3.75 -9.30 23.86
CA ARG A 432 5.23 -9.37 23.90
C ARG A 432 5.78 -10.78 23.68
N CYS A 433 5.03 -11.66 23.03
CA CYS A 433 5.47 -13.00 22.70
C CYS A 433 6.39 -12.99 21.48
N LEU A 434 7.31 -13.94 21.45
CA LEU A 434 8.19 -14.21 20.32
C LEU A 434 7.79 -15.52 19.66
N PHE A 435 7.52 -15.50 18.36
CA PHE A 435 7.24 -16.67 17.55
C PHE A 435 8.30 -16.78 16.45
N ARG A 436 9.05 -17.89 16.43
CA ARG A 436 10.16 -18.04 15.49
C ARG A 436 10.41 -19.46 14.99
N ASP A 437 11.09 -19.53 13.84
CA ASP A 437 11.75 -20.75 13.34
C ASP A 437 10.80 -21.98 13.28
N GLY A 438 9.65 -21.84 12.62
CA GLY A 438 8.61 -22.87 12.62
C GLY A 438 7.60 -22.76 11.46
N LYS A 439 6.67 -23.71 11.36
CA LYS A 439 5.62 -23.68 10.33
C LYS A 439 4.43 -22.79 10.71
N GLY A 440 4.12 -22.57 11.98
CA GLY A 440 2.95 -21.75 12.35
C GLY A 440 3.11 -20.94 13.64
N GLY A 441 2.67 -19.68 13.60
CA GLY A 441 2.54 -18.82 14.77
C GLY A 441 1.19 -19.02 15.45
N VAL A 442 0.24 -18.10 15.21
CA VAL A 442 -1.11 -18.13 15.81
C VAL A 442 -2.15 -18.59 14.81
N HIS A 443 -2.94 -19.58 15.18
CA HIS A 443 -4.08 -20.07 14.40
C HIS A 443 -5.41 -19.79 15.11
N LEU A 444 -6.33 -19.15 14.40
CA LEU A 444 -7.68 -18.83 14.86
C LEU A 444 -8.71 -19.52 13.96
N SER A 445 -9.64 -20.27 14.54
CA SER A 445 -10.68 -21.00 13.80
C SER A 445 -12.01 -21.03 14.55
N ASN A 446 -13.09 -21.36 13.84
CA ASN A 446 -14.43 -21.60 14.39
C ASN A 446 -14.89 -20.53 15.40
N TYR A 447 -15.00 -19.28 14.99
CA TYR A 447 -15.38 -18.14 15.87
C TYR A 447 -14.39 -17.82 17.00
N GLY A 448 -13.17 -18.36 16.94
CA GLY A 448 -12.10 -18.04 17.89
C GLY A 448 -11.78 -16.55 17.92
N GLN A 449 -11.51 -16.02 19.11
CA GLN A 449 -11.20 -14.61 19.35
C GLN A 449 -9.82 -14.47 19.98
N ALA A 450 -8.96 -13.62 19.41
CA ALA A 450 -7.68 -13.29 20.03
C ALA A 450 -7.26 -11.85 19.81
N ARG A 451 -6.46 -11.36 20.76
CA ARG A 451 -5.82 -10.06 20.74
C ARG A 451 -4.31 -10.24 20.80
N LEU A 452 -3.61 -9.76 19.78
CA LEU A 452 -2.15 -9.83 19.63
C LEU A 452 -1.58 -8.42 19.77
N GLU A 453 -0.78 -8.17 20.82
CA GLU A 453 -0.14 -6.88 21.05
C GLU A 453 1.38 -7.00 21.21
N GLU A 454 2.14 -6.13 20.54
CA GLU A 454 3.60 -6.02 20.76
C GLU A 454 4.36 -7.34 20.55
N ASN A 455 3.81 -8.29 19.78
CA ASN A 455 4.45 -9.57 19.51
C ASN A 455 5.39 -9.48 18.31
N VAL A 456 6.34 -10.42 18.25
CA VAL A 456 7.28 -10.57 17.14
C VAL A 456 7.09 -11.94 16.50
N PHE A 457 6.78 -11.96 15.21
CA PHE A 457 6.66 -13.14 14.39
C PHE A 457 7.77 -13.15 13.34
N ARG A 458 8.66 -14.14 13.37
CA ARG A 458 9.84 -14.18 12.51
C ARG A 458 10.13 -15.56 11.94
N GLY A 459 10.39 -15.68 10.63
CA GLY A 459 10.88 -16.96 10.09
C GLY A 459 9.83 -18.08 10.14
N LEU A 460 8.54 -17.73 10.12
CA LEU A 460 7.41 -18.66 10.17
C LEU A 460 6.92 -19.01 8.76
N ASN A 461 6.11 -20.05 8.56
CA ASN A 461 5.40 -20.17 7.27
C ASN A 461 4.30 -19.10 7.17
N TYR A 462 3.34 -19.16 8.11
CA TYR A 462 2.34 -18.12 8.36
C TYR A 462 2.51 -17.59 9.78
N ALA A 463 2.58 -16.26 9.96
CA ALA A 463 2.62 -15.69 11.31
C ALA A 463 1.27 -15.81 12.00
N VAL A 464 0.20 -15.42 11.29
CA VAL A 464 -1.16 -15.45 11.82
C VAL A 464 -2.13 -15.96 10.77
N ARG A 465 -2.95 -16.94 11.14
CA ARG A 465 -3.92 -17.57 10.23
C ARG A 465 -5.31 -17.58 10.86
N CYS A 466 -6.22 -16.78 10.32
CA CYS A 466 -7.62 -16.65 10.75
C CYS A 466 -8.56 -17.30 9.74
N ILE A 467 -9.37 -18.26 10.18
CA ILE A 467 -10.38 -18.95 9.37
C ILE A 467 -11.74 -19.03 10.07
N GLN A 468 -12.80 -19.30 9.32
CA GLN A 468 -14.14 -19.71 9.81
C GLN A 468 -14.72 -18.75 10.85
N ASN A 469 -15.07 -17.53 10.43
CA ASN A 469 -15.68 -16.49 11.28
C ASN A 469 -14.86 -16.10 12.53
N SER A 470 -13.55 -16.38 12.54
CA SER A 470 -12.68 -15.92 13.63
C SER A 470 -12.54 -14.39 13.65
N THR A 471 -12.30 -13.84 14.84
CA THR A 471 -12.10 -12.41 15.05
C THR A 471 -10.73 -12.16 15.67
N ILE A 472 -9.93 -11.31 15.02
CA ILE A 472 -8.60 -10.94 15.52
C ILE A 472 -8.48 -9.45 15.80
N VAL A 473 -7.77 -9.08 16.86
CA VAL A 473 -7.30 -7.72 17.09
C VAL A 473 -5.78 -7.73 17.18
N MET A 474 -5.09 -7.16 16.21
CA MET A 474 -3.64 -7.21 16.09
C MET A 474 -3.07 -5.78 16.09
N LEU A 475 -2.37 -5.41 17.17
CA LEU A 475 -1.88 -4.04 17.40
C LEU A 475 -0.36 -4.00 17.66
N ARG A 476 0.36 -3.15 16.93
CA ARG A 476 1.80 -2.88 17.15
C ARG A 476 2.69 -4.14 17.16
N ASN A 477 2.38 -5.12 16.31
CA ASN A 477 3.18 -6.32 16.15
C ASN A 477 4.20 -6.17 15.01
N GLU A 478 5.28 -6.93 15.12
CA GLU A 478 6.28 -7.11 14.07
C GLU A 478 6.04 -8.46 13.39
N VAL A 479 5.83 -8.47 12.06
CA VAL A 479 5.72 -9.70 11.26
C VAL A 479 6.74 -9.66 10.15
N CYS A 480 7.74 -10.54 10.21
CA CYS A 480 8.80 -10.54 9.23
C CYS A 480 9.36 -11.89 8.84
N GLU A 481 10.00 -11.93 7.66
CA GLU A 481 10.73 -13.09 7.17
C GLU A 481 9.88 -14.38 7.13
N CYS A 482 8.56 -14.25 6.95
CA CYS A 482 7.69 -15.42 6.79
C CYS A 482 7.92 -16.06 5.41
N ARG A 483 7.88 -17.39 5.31
CA ARG A 483 8.07 -18.12 4.05
C ARG A 483 6.88 -17.96 3.11
N ALA A 484 5.66 -17.93 3.66
CA ALA A 484 4.43 -17.65 2.91
C ALA A 484 3.92 -16.24 3.25
N SER A 485 2.60 -16.08 3.37
CA SER A 485 1.96 -14.82 3.71
C SER A 485 2.09 -14.51 5.21
N GLY A 486 2.29 -13.23 5.55
CA GLY A 486 2.44 -12.80 6.95
C GLY A 486 1.15 -13.06 7.74
N VAL A 487 0.06 -12.42 7.33
CA VAL A 487 -1.26 -12.59 7.95
C VAL A 487 -2.26 -13.06 6.90
N PHE A 488 -2.93 -14.18 7.18
CA PHE A 488 -3.86 -14.84 6.27
C PHE A 488 -5.27 -14.91 6.86
N LEU A 489 -6.27 -14.37 6.15
CA LEU A 489 -7.68 -14.37 6.56
C LEU A 489 -8.56 -15.03 5.49
N ARG A 490 -9.42 -15.97 5.90
CA ARG A 490 -10.35 -16.69 5.00
C ARG A 490 -11.68 -17.00 5.67
N LEU A 491 -12.72 -17.26 4.86
CA LEU A 491 -14.00 -17.82 5.31
C LEU A 491 -14.67 -16.91 6.35
N SER A 492 -14.96 -15.67 5.92
CA SER A 492 -15.61 -14.65 6.75
C SER A 492 -14.85 -14.27 8.03
N ALA A 493 -13.53 -14.54 8.09
CA ALA A 493 -12.68 -14.01 9.15
C ALA A 493 -12.67 -12.47 9.13
N GLN A 494 -12.67 -11.87 10.32
CA GLN A 494 -12.77 -10.43 10.51
C GLN A 494 -11.84 -9.96 11.62
N GLY A 495 -11.74 -8.65 11.81
CA GLY A 495 -10.89 -8.12 12.87
C GLY A 495 -10.33 -6.73 12.59
N LEU A 496 -9.52 -6.26 13.53
CA LEU A 496 -8.75 -5.02 13.43
C LEU A 496 -7.26 -5.35 13.39
N ILE A 497 -6.57 -4.91 12.35
CA ILE A 497 -5.11 -5.02 12.19
C ILE A 497 -4.58 -3.60 12.10
N ALA A 498 -3.96 -3.07 13.18
CA ALA A 498 -3.53 -1.69 13.22
C ALA A 498 -2.13 -1.45 13.81
N GLU A 499 -1.44 -0.43 13.29
CA GLU A 499 -0.08 -0.04 13.71
C GLU A 499 0.96 -1.17 13.66
N ASN A 500 0.73 -2.22 12.87
CA ASN A 500 1.70 -3.31 12.71
C ASN A 500 2.74 -2.96 11.65
N ASN A 501 3.91 -3.58 11.78
CA ASN A 501 4.98 -3.53 10.80
C ASN A 501 5.15 -4.92 10.20
N ILE A 502 4.75 -5.07 8.93
CA ILE A 502 4.67 -6.35 8.21
C ILE A 502 5.62 -6.26 7.02
N HIS A 503 6.71 -7.03 7.03
CA HIS A 503 7.73 -6.86 5.99
C HIS A 503 8.56 -8.09 5.68
N SER A 504 9.26 -8.06 4.53
CA SER A 504 10.21 -9.11 4.15
C SER A 504 9.62 -10.53 4.11
N ASN A 505 8.32 -10.67 3.84
CA ASN A 505 7.64 -11.95 3.73
C ASN A 505 7.76 -12.52 2.30
N GLY A 506 7.72 -13.85 2.18
CA GLY A 506 7.92 -14.60 0.94
C GLY A 506 6.74 -14.52 -0.03
N GLU A 507 5.53 -14.31 0.49
CA GLU A 507 4.34 -14.01 -0.30
C GLU A 507 3.77 -12.63 0.08
N ALA A 508 2.45 -12.53 0.27
CA ALA A 508 1.79 -11.29 0.61
C ALA A 508 2.01 -10.89 2.06
N GLY A 509 2.05 -9.59 2.35
CA GLY A 509 2.01 -9.11 3.74
C GLY A 509 0.69 -9.49 4.42
N LEU A 510 -0.41 -9.18 3.74
CA LEU A 510 -1.78 -9.49 4.15
C LEU A 510 -2.54 -10.17 3.01
N ASP A 511 -3.18 -11.30 3.29
CA ASP A 511 -3.94 -12.08 2.31
C ASP A 511 -5.38 -12.28 2.79
N ILE A 512 -6.34 -11.74 2.03
CA ILE A 512 -7.77 -11.68 2.39
C ILE A 512 -8.58 -12.46 1.36
N ARG A 513 -9.24 -13.54 1.80
CA ARG A 513 -9.91 -14.49 0.90
C ARG A 513 -11.33 -14.88 1.34
N LYS A 514 -12.14 -15.35 0.39
CA LYS A 514 -13.42 -16.06 0.63
C LYS A 514 -14.32 -15.36 1.65
N GLY A 515 -14.72 -14.14 1.35
CA GLY A 515 -15.65 -13.36 2.18
C GLY A 515 -15.05 -12.76 3.46
N ALA A 516 -13.76 -12.96 3.75
CA ALA A 516 -13.10 -12.30 4.88
C ALA A 516 -13.20 -10.76 4.75
N ASN A 517 -13.38 -10.07 5.89
CA ASN A 517 -13.65 -8.63 5.94
C ASN A 517 -12.93 -7.94 7.11
N PRO A 518 -11.59 -7.89 7.12
CA PRO A 518 -10.84 -7.20 8.16
C PRO A 518 -10.77 -5.68 7.93
N THR A 519 -10.54 -4.95 9.01
CA THR A 519 -10.19 -3.52 9.03
C THR A 519 -8.69 -3.36 9.28
N ILE A 520 -7.98 -2.78 8.32
CA ILE A 520 -6.52 -2.67 8.26
C ILE A 520 -6.13 -1.19 8.30
N LEU A 521 -5.61 -0.70 9.43
CA LEU A 521 -5.40 0.73 9.70
C LEU A 521 -3.95 1.07 10.08
N CYS A 522 -3.37 2.10 9.46
CA CYS A 522 -2.11 2.69 9.92
C CYS A 522 -0.94 1.70 10.04
N ASN A 523 -0.93 0.63 9.23
CA ASN A 523 0.15 -0.36 9.20
C ASN A 523 1.26 0.08 8.23
N ARG A 524 2.46 -0.44 8.44
CA ARG A 524 3.57 -0.39 7.49
C ARG A 524 3.72 -1.76 6.85
N ILE A 525 3.56 -1.84 5.53
CA ILE A 525 3.58 -3.09 4.78
C ILE A 525 4.62 -2.97 3.66
N HIS A 526 5.79 -3.59 3.82
CA HIS A 526 6.89 -3.28 2.93
C HIS A 526 7.88 -4.41 2.66
N SER A 527 8.70 -4.23 1.61
CA SER A 527 9.82 -5.13 1.32
C SER A 527 9.42 -6.60 1.13
N GLY A 528 8.15 -6.88 0.83
CA GLY A 528 7.66 -8.23 0.53
C GLY A 528 8.14 -8.72 -0.83
N LEU A 529 8.30 -10.04 -0.97
CA LEU A 529 8.68 -10.67 -2.24
C LEU A 529 7.51 -10.76 -3.24
N ARG A 530 6.28 -10.57 -2.77
CA ARG A 530 5.07 -10.42 -3.59
C ARG A 530 4.34 -9.11 -3.26
N SER A 531 3.02 -9.10 -3.43
CA SER A 531 2.18 -7.93 -3.22
C SER A 531 2.03 -7.57 -1.73
N GLY A 532 1.85 -6.29 -1.40
CA GLY A 532 1.70 -5.85 -0.01
C GLY A 532 0.42 -6.40 0.64
N VAL A 533 -0.73 -6.12 0.02
CA VAL A 533 -2.04 -6.64 0.40
C VAL A 533 -2.69 -7.31 -0.80
N VAL A 534 -3.23 -8.50 -0.62
CA VAL A 534 -3.96 -9.25 -1.65
C VAL A 534 -5.40 -9.49 -1.20
N VAL A 535 -6.37 -9.20 -2.07
CA VAL A 535 -7.80 -9.39 -1.82
C VAL A 535 -8.40 -10.23 -2.94
N LEU A 536 -8.88 -11.44 -2.63
CA LEU A 536 -9.38 -12.36 -3.66
C LEU A 536 -10.55 -13.26 -3.25
N GLY A 537 -11.28 -13.77 -4.24
CA GLY A 537 -12.37 -14.73 -4.04
C GLY A 537 -13.50 -14.15 -3.18
N ASN A 538 -14.12 -13.06 -3.61
CA ASN A 538 -15.11 -12.31 -2.84
C ASN A 538 -14.60 -11.78 -1.48
N GLY A 539 -13.28 -11.71 -1.29
CA GLY A 539 -12.68 -11.02 -0.16
C GLY A 539 -13.12 -9.56 -0.11
N LYS A 540 -13.41 -9.07 1.09
CA LYS A 540 -13.76 -7.69 1.40
C LYS A 540 -12.66 -7.08 2.27
N GLY A 541 -12.93 -5.96 2.90
CA GLY A 541 -12.04 -5.35 3.89
C GLY A 541 -11.93 -3.85 3.70
N SER A 542 -11.53 -3.18 4.77
CA SER A 542 -11.28 -1.73 4.80
C SER A 542 -9.79 -1.50 5.02
N ILE A 543 -9.08 -1.05 3.98
CA ILE A 543 -7.63 -0.78 3.99
C ILE A 543 -7.47 0.73 4.03
N ARG A 544 -7.13 1.31 5.19
CA ARG A 544 -7.06 2.77 5.36
C ARG A 544 -5.80 3.29 6.03
N SER A 545 -5.35 4.45 5.57
CA SER A 545 -4.22 5.18 6.18
C SER A 545 -2.95 4.34 6.37
N ASN A 546 -2.73 3.31 5.53
CA ASN A 546 -1.54 2.47 5.59
C ASN A 546 -0.40 3.02 4.73
N GLN A 547 0.83 2.67 5.10
CA GLN A 547 2.04 2.91 4.30
C GLN A 547 2.46 1.58 3.65
N ILE A 548 2.31 1.49 2.33
CA ILE A 548 2.59 0.26 1.57
C ILE A 548 3.69 0.56 0.56
N TYR A 549 4.88 -0.01 0.72
CA TYR A 549 6.03 0.41 -0.10
C TYR A 549 7.10 -0.66 -0.32
N ASN A 550 7.96 -0.47 -1.32
CA ASN A 550 9.10 -1.37 -1.61
C ASN A 550 8.72 -2.86 -1.77
N ASN A 551 7.46 -3.17 -2.13
CA ASN A 551 7.05 -4.54 -2.45
C ASN A 551 7.43 -4.89 -3.90
N LYS A 552 7.76 -6.16 -4.16
CA LYS A 552 8.19 -6.59 -5.51
C LYS A 552 7.05 -6.65 -6.52
N GLU A 553 5.84 -6.97 -6.08
CA GLU A 553 4.64 -6.90 -6.92
C GLU A 553 3.79 -5.68 -6.52
N ALA A 554 2.47 -5.75 -6.68
CA ALA A 554 1.60 -4.61 -6.46
C ALA A 554 1.54 -4.22 -4.98
N GLY A 555 1.34 -2.93 -4.70
CA GLY A 555 1.07 -2.49 -3.32
C GLY A 555 -0.21 -3.13 -2.79
N VAL A 556 -1.31 -2.97 -3.54
CA VAL A 556 -2.59 -3.64 -3.29
C VAL A 556 -3.01 -4.38 -4.56
N TYR A 557 -3.31 -5.67 -4.44
CA TYR A 557 -3.77 -6.50 -5.55
C TYR A 557 -5.17 -7.04 -5.30
N ILE A 558 -6.11 -6.71 -6.18
CA ILE A 558 -7.51 -7.11 -6.12
C ILE A 558 -7.81 -8.05 -7.30
N LEU A 559 -8.28 -9.25 -7.02
CA LEU A 559 -8.54 -10.26 -8.05
C LEU A 559 -9.74 -11.16 -7.71
N PHE A 560 -10.26 -11.91 -8.69
CA PHE A 560 -11.33 -12.89 -8.52
C PHE A 560 -12.52 -12.38 -7.69
N SER A 561 -13.16 -11.30 -8.18
CA SER A 561 -14.31 -10.66 -7.52
C SER A 561 -14.04 -10.12 -6.10
N GLY A 562 -12.78 -9.91 -5.71
CA GLY A 562 -12.45 -9.13 -4.52
C GLY A 562 -13.07 -7.73 -4.59
N ASN A 563 -13.54 -7.20 -3.45
CA ASN A 563 -14.23 -5.91 -3.38
C ASN A 563 -13.90 -5.14 -2.07
N PRO A 564 -12.64 -4.69 -1.89
CA PRO A 564 -12.25 -3.92 -0.72
C PRO A 564 -12.58 -2.42 -0.86
N VAL A 565 -12.56 -1.72 0.27
CA VAL A 565 -12.46 -0.26 0.34
C VAL A 565 -11.01 0.09 0.64
N VAL A 566 -10.36 0.85 -0.25
CA VAL A 566 -8.97 1.29 -0.13
C VAL A 566 -8.96 2.81 -0.05
N SER A 567 -8.68 3.40 1.11
CA SER A 567 -8.75 4.86 1.26
C SER A 567 -7.64 5.51 2.08
N GLY A 568 -7.12 6.66 1.63
CA GLY A 568 -6.12 7.43 2.38
C GLY A 568 -4.77 6.72 2.53
N ASN A 569 -4.47 5.68 1.74
CA ASN A 569 -3.21 4.95 1.84
C ASN A 569 -2.10 5.63 1.04
N HIS A 570 -0.87 5.47 1.52
CA HIS A 570 0.34 5.90 0.84
C HIS A 570 1.02 4.68 0.23
N ILE A 571 0.97 4.57 -1.09
CA ILE A 571 1.47 3.41 -1.85
C ILE A 571 2.62 3.86 -2.75
N TYR A 572 3.85 3.48 -2.41
CA TYR A 572 5.00 4.06 -3.10
C TYR A 572 6.22 3.14 -3.25
N GLN A 573 7.08 3.44 -4.22
CA GLN A 573 8.36 2.74 -4.44
C GLN A 573 8.22 1.22 -4.63
N GLY A 574 7.06 0.73 -5.08
CA GLY A 574 6.88 -0.66 -5.49
C GLY A 574 7.58 -0.97 -6.81
N GLN A 575 7.98 -2.22 -7.03
CA GLN A 575 8.60 -2.66 -8.29
C GLN A 575 7.58 -2.97 -9.40
N ALA A 576 6.29 -3.01 -9.05
CA ALA A 576 5.17 -3.17 -9.97
C ALA A 576 4.18 -2.01 -9.81
N ALA A 577 2.89 -2.26 -10.12
CA ALA A 577 1.85 -1.24 -10.00
C ALA A 577 1.57 -0.86 -8.55
N GLY A 578 1.12 0.37 -8.29
CA GLY A 578 0.67 0.75 -6.95
C GLY A 578 -0.55 -0.06 -6.53
N ILE A 579 -1.58 -0.05 -7.36
CA ILE A 579 -2.79 -0.87 -7.20
C ILE A 579 -3.05 -1.62 -8.49
N ALA A 580 -3.26 -2.94 -8.40
CA ALA A 580 -3.64 -3.78 -9.53
C ALA A 580 -5.05 -4.36 -9.30
N ILE A 581 -5.90 -4.33 -10.33
CA ILE A 581 -7.27 -4.85 -10.31
C ILE A 581 -7.48 -5.75 -11.53
N ASN A 582 -7.55 -7.06 -11.30
CA ASN A 582 -7.67 -8.08 -12.35
C ASN A 582 -8.84 -9.04 -12.10
N GLU A 583 -9.17 -9.89 -13.08
CA GLU A 583 -10.09 -11.02 -12.94
C GLU A 583 -11.43 -10.65 -12.26
N ASN A 584 -12.13 -9.67 -12.85
CA ASN A 584 -13.39 -9.12 -12.33
C ASN A 584 -13.32 -8.53 -10.91
N GLY A 585 -12.12 -8.15 -10.46
CA GLY A 585 -11.91 -7.40 -9.23
C GLY A 585 -12.66 -6.07 -9.23
N ARG A 586 -13.18 -5.68 -8.08
CA ARG A 586 -13.93 -4.44 -7.84
C ARG A 586 -13.37 -3.73 -6.62
N GLY A 587 -13.89 -2.55 -6.30
CA GLY A 587 -13.51 -1.88 -5.06
C GLY A 587 -13.72 -0.38 -5.14
N MET A 588 -13.76 0.25 -3.96
CA MET A 588 -13.78 1.70 -3.83
C MET A 588 -12.38 2.16 -3.44
N ILE A 589 -11.69 2.84 -4.35
CA ILE A 589 -10.33 3.31 -4.18
C ILE A 589 -10.38 4.83 -4.14
N THR A 590 -10.20 5.42 -2.95
CA THR A 590 -10.45 6.85 -2.70
C THR A 590 -9.33 7.55 -1.97
N GLU A 591 -8.97 8.76 -2.36
CA GLU A 591 -8.05 9.61 -1.57
C GLU A 591 -6.68 8.97 -1.29
N ASN A 592 -6.23 8.01 -2.12
CA ASN A 592 -4.92 7.38 -1.95
C ASN A 592 -3.82 8.20 -2.64
N VAL A 593 -2.63 8.17 -2.06
CA VAL A 593 -1.41 8.75 -2.65
C VAL A 593 -0.57 7.61 -3.21
N ILE A 594 -0.51 7.52 -4.55
CA ILE A 594 0.16 6.46 -5.30
C ILE A 594 1.31 7.08 -6.06
N ARG A 595 2.57 6.82 -5.66
CA ARG A 595 3.72 7.51 -6.24
C ARG A 595 4.99 6.69 -6.37
N GLU A 596 5.87 7.07 -7.29
CA GLU A 596 7.23 6.48 -7.43
C GLU A 596 7.22 4.96 -7.64
N ASN A 597 6.13 4.38 -8.11
CA ASN A 597 6.06 2.96 -8.45
C ASN A 597 6.72 2.74 -9.83
N GLN A 598 7.43 1.61 -9.99
CA GLN A 598 8.19 1.33 -11.20
C GLN A 598 7.29 1.14 -12.44
N TRP A 599 6.07 0.62 -12.22
CA TRP A 599 5.04 0.42 -13.23
C TRP A 599 3.87 1.38 -13.04
N GLY A 600 2.75 1.11 -13.73
CA GLY A 600 1.52 1.87 -13.68
C GLY A 600 1.10 2.24 -12.26
N GLY A 601 0.67 3.48 -12.00
CA GLY A 601 0.13 3.84 -10.68
C GLY A 601 -1.06 2.94 -10.30
N VAL A 602 -2.05 2.86 -11.18
CA VAL A 602 -3.17 1.93 -11.08
C VAL A 602 -3.31 1.13 -12.38
N ASP A 603 -3.42 -0.19 -12.28
CA ASP A 603 -3.58 -1.10 -13.43
C ASP A 603 -4.89 -1.87 -13.33
N ILE A 604 -5.77 -1.74 -14.33
CA ILE A 604 -7.10 -2.35 -14.40
C ILE A 604 -7.16 -3.25 -15.63
N ARG A 605 -7.30 -4.57 -15.47
CA ARG A 605 -7.37 -5.51 -16.60
C ARG A 605 -8.39 -6.63 -16.37
N ARG A 606 -8.62 -7.43 -17.40
CA ARG A 606 -9.35 -8.72 -17.35
C ARG A 606 -10.70 -8.59 -16.64
N GLY A 607 -11.49 -7.61 -17.04
CA GLY A 607 -12.83 -7.37 -16.49
C GLY A 607 -12.89 -6.60 -15.18
N GLY A 608 -11.76 -6.08 -14.67
CA GLY A 608 -11.75 -5.24 -13.47
C GLY A 608 -12.69 -4.03 -13.60
N ASP A 609 -13.47 -3.75 -12.56
CA ASP A 609 -14.47 -2.68 -12.51
C ASP A 609 -14.41 -1.91 -11.18
N PRO A 610 -13.32 -1.17 -10.91
CA PRO A 610 -13.18 -0.37 -9.69
C PRO A 610 -13.86 1.00 -9.80
N ILE A 611 -13.96 1.66 -8.64
CA ILE A 611 -14.27 3.09 -8.54
C ILE A 611 -13.02 3.79 -8.02
N LEU A 612 -12.34 4.52 -8.91
CA LEU A 612 -11.21 5.38 -8.56
C LEU A 612 -11.73 6.81 -8.36
N ARG A 613 -11.69 7.34 -7.14
CA ARG A 613 -12.15 8.71 -6.89
C ARG A 613 -11.17 9.53 -6.05
N SER A 614 -10.84 10.74 -6.51
CA SER A 614 -10.02 11.70 -5.75
C SER A 614 -8.66 11.15 -5.29
N ASN A 615 -8.06 10.24 -6.05
CA ASN A 615 -6.71 9.73 -5.77
C ASN A 615 -5.64 10.66 -6.37
N TYR A 616 -4.45 10.65 -5.76
CA TYR A 616 -3.25 11.33 -6.24
C TYR A 616 -2.29 10.30 -6.82
N ILE A 617 -2.15 10.27 -8.15
CA ILE A 617 -1.36 9.29 -8.88
C ILE A 617 -0.23 10.01 -9.59
N CYS A 618 0.97 9.96 -9.01
CA CYS A 618 2.02 10.88 -9.43
C CYS A 618 3.44 10.34 -9.36
N TYR A 619 4.34 10.96 -10.12
CA TYR A 619 5.76 10.61 -10.12
C TYR A 619 6.04 9.12 -10.38
N GLY A 620 5.13 8.43 -11.08
CA GLY A 620 5.34 7.05 -11.51
C GLY A 620 6.42 6.97 -12.58
N TYR A 621 7.16 5.86 -12.60
CA TYR A 621 8.18 5.62 -13.63
C TYR A 621 7.59 5.13 -14.96
N SER A 622 6.29 4.83 -14.99
CA SER A 622 5.52 4.44 -16.17
C SER A 622 4.25 5.30 -16.28
N ASP A 623 3.18 4.75 -16.86
CA ASP A 623 1.88 5.40 -17.03
C ASP A 623 1.17 5.63 -15.67
N GLY A 624 0.30 6.63 -15.55
CA GLY A 624 -0.42 6.91 -14.30
C GLY A 624 -1.53 5.87 -14.03
N VAL A 625 -2.52 5.82 -14.91
CA VAL A 625 -3.61 4.82 -14.88
C VAL A 625 -3.60 4.03 -16.17
N VAL A 626 -3.63 2.70 -16.07
CA VAL A 626 -3.64 1.76 -17.18
C VAL A 626 -4.97 1.01 -17.14
N VAL A 627 -5.74 1.09 -18.22
CA VAL A 627 -6.99 0.34 -18.42
C VAL A 627 -6.79 -0.64 -19.56
N GLY A 628 -6.29 -1.83 -19.21
CA GLY A 628 -6.01 -2.92 -20.14
C GLY A 628 -7.24 -3.72 -20.56
N GLU A 629 -7.02 -4.78 -21.35
CA GLU A 629 -8.03 -5.66 -21.95
C GLU A 629 -9.29 -5.88 -21.09
N ARG A 630 -10.47 -5.59 -21.66
CA ARG A 630 -11.79 -5.70 -21.00
C ARG A 630 -11.91 -4.91 -19.70
N GLY A 631 -11.01 -3.96 -19.43
CA GLY A 631 -11.02 -3.10 -18.26
C GLY A 631 -12.22 -2.16 -18.27
N ARG A 632 -12.81 -1.97 -17.08
CA ARG A 632 -13.95 -1.10 -16.84
C ARG A 632 -13.65 -0.23 -15.63
N GLY A 633 -14.66 0.46 -15.12
CA GLY A 633 -14.56 1.25 -13.91
C GLY A 633 -14.91 2.72 -14.11
N LEU A 634 -15.20 3.35 -12.98
CA LEU A 634 -15.43 4.78 -12.87
C LEU A 634 -14.17 5.44 -12.34
N ILE A 635 -13.56 6.32 -13.12
CA ILE A 635 -12.37 7.08 -12.79
C ILE A 635 -12.79 8.54 -12.71
N GLU A 636 -12.98 9.04 -11.49
CA GLU A 636 -13.61 10.33 -11.23
C GLU A 636 -12.76 11.27 -10.36
N GLY A 637 -12.51 12.49 -10.81
CA GLY A 637 -11.90 13.54 -9.97
C GLY A 637 -10.49 13.20 -9.47
N ASN A 638 -9.75 12.31 -10.14
CA ASN A 638 -8.40 11.93 -9.74
C ASN A 638 -7.37 12.95 -10.24
N HIS A 639 -6.28 13.10 -9.50
CA HIS A 639 -5.12 13.92 -9.84
C HIS A 639 -4.00 13.03 -10.37
N VAL A 640 -3.80 13.02 -11.69
CA VAL A 640 -2.81 12.17 -12.37
C VAL A 640 -1.73 13.06 -12.97
N TYR A 641 -0.55 13.09 -12.36
CA TYR A 641 0.46 14.08 -12.73
C TYR A 641 1.92 13.68 -12.59
N CYS A 642 2.79 14.29 -13.39
CA CYS A 642 4.24 14.06 -13.34
C CYS A 642 4.65 12.59 -13.50
N ASN A 643 3.86 11.76 -14.18
CA ASN A 643 4.25 10.40 -14.51
C ASN A 643 5.16 10.41 -15.75
N LYS A 644 6.15 9.52 -15.79
CA LYS A 644 7.09 9.42 -16.91
C LYS A 644 6.45 8.90 -18.21
N GLY A 645 5.37 8.14 -18.10
CA GLY A 645 4.56 7.69 -19.24
C GLY A 645 3.40 8.63 -19.56
N CYS A 646 2.30 8.04 -19.99
CA CYS A 646 1.01 8.69 -20.17
C CYS A 646 0.37 8.99 -18.82
N GLY A 647 -0.49 10.00 -18.75
CA GLY A 647 -1.35 10.17 -17.58
C GLY A 647 -2.32 8.98 -17.46
N VAL A 648 -3.15 8.79 -18.49
CA VAL A 648 -4.08 7.66 -18.57
C VAL A 648 -3.88 6.95 -19.90
N TRP A 649 -3.80 5.63 -19.85
CA TRP A 649 -3.65 4.75 -21.00
C TRP A 649 -4.80 3.74 -21.04
N VAL A 650 -5.46 3.60 -22.19
CA VAL A 650 -6.65 2.77 -22.37
C VAL A 650 -6.46 1.87 -23.59
N MET A 651 -6.61 0.56 -23.41
CA MET A 651 -6.72 -0.39 -24.53
C MET A 651 -8.09 -0.32 -25.21
N SER A 652 -8.11 -0.56 -26.51
CA SER A 652 -9.34 -0.89 -27.25
C SER A 652 -9.88 -2.21 -26.72
N SER A 653 -11.20 -2.34 -26.58
CA SER A 653 -11.96 -3.33 -25.79
C SER A 653 -12.27 -2.93 -24.35
N SER A 654 -11.71 -1.81 -23.88
CA SER A 654 -11.99 -1.29 -22.53
C SER A 654 -13.12 -0.25 -22.55
N LEU A 655 -13.93 -0.25 -21.50
CA LEU A 655 -15.08 0.65 -21.37
C LEU A 655 -15.00 1.48 -20.07
N PRO A 656 -13.94 2.28 -19.86
CA PRO A 656 -13.84 3.14 -18.68
C PRO A 656 -14.75 4.36 -18.80
N GLN A 657 -15.14 4.91 -17.64
CA GLN A 657 -15.73 6.24 -17.51
C GLN A 657 -14.74 7.18 -16.83
N LEU A 658 -14.23 8.15 -17.56
CA LEU A 658 -13.28 9.17 -17.10
C LEU A 658 -14.04 10.49 -16.90
N LEU A 659 -14.32 10.86 -15.66
CA LEU A 659 -15.13 12.04 -15.32
C LEU A 659 -14.31 13.04 -14.48
N GLY A 660 -14.15 14.28 -14.94
CA GLY A 660 -13.62 15.34 -14.08
C GLY A 660 -12.18 15.16 -13.59
N ASN A 661 -11.35 14.34 -14.24
CA ASN A 661 -9.99 14.07 -13.80
C ASN A 661 -9.03 15.19 -14.20
N TYR A 662 -8.00 15.41 -13.39
CA TYR A 662 -6.90 16.34 -13.64
C TYR A 662 -5.67 15.55 -14.11
N ILE A 663 -5.45 15.52 -15.42
CA ILE A 663 -4.38 14.77 -16.06
C ILE A 663 -3.33 15.75 -16.58
N ILE A 664 -2.37 16.10 -15.73
CA ILE A 664 -1.50 17.26 -15.95
C ILE A 664 -0.02 16.91 -15.84
N HIS A 665 0.85 17.61 -16.58
CA HIS A 665 2.31 17.50 -16.43
C HIS A 665 2.87 16.08 -16.60
N ASN A 666 2.22 15.19 -17.36
CA ASN A 666 2.79 13.87 -17.67
C ASN A 666 3.76 13.99 -18.84
N CYS A 667 4.82 13.18 -18.87
CA CYS A 667 5.90 13.34 -19.84
C CYS A 667 5.50 12.98 -21.28
N MET A 668 4.49 12.11 -21.45
CA MET A 668 3.99 11.69 -22.76
C MET A 668 2.59 12.28 -23.02
N TYR A 669 1.59 11.42 -23.22
CA TYR A 669 0.22 11.82 -23.50
C TYR A 669 -0.54 12.13 -22.21
N GLY A 670 -1.53 13.03 -22.28
CA GLY A 670 -2.51 13.18 -21.20
C GLY A 670 -3.35 11.90 -21.10
N LEU A 671 -4.23 11.69 -22.08
CA LEU A 671 -5.00 10.46 -22.26
C LEU A 671 -4.66 9.83 -23.61
N ALA A 672 -4.36 8.53 -23.62
CA ALA A 672 -4.12 7.77 -24.84
C ALA A 672 -5.02 6.54 -24.93
N VAL A 673 -5.70 6.37 -26.06
CA VAL A 673 -6.56 5.23 -26.38
C VAL A 673 -5.96 4.50 -27.58
N PHE A 674 -5.56 3.23 -27.41
CA PHE A 674 -4.83 2.45 -28.42
C PHE A 674 -5.59 1.20 -28.88
N PHE A 675 -5.44 0.82 -30.15
CA PHE A 675 -5.91 -0.43 -30.76
C PHE A 675 -4.78 -1.44 -30.74
N GLU A 676 -5.11 -2.70 -30.48
CA GLU A 676 -4.11 -3.77 -30.50
C GLU A 676 -3.64 -3.99 -31.95
N GLY A 677 -2.34 -3.84 -32.16
CA GLY A 677 -1.71 -3.97 -33.47
C GLY A 677 -0.21 -3.77 -33.44
N GLU A 678 0.31 -2.83 -32.64
CA GLU A 678 1.76 -2.67 -32.46
C GLU A 678 2.12 -2.11 -31.07
N GLY A 679 2.95 -2.86 -30.33
CA GLY A 679 3.94 -2.24 -29.43
C GLY A 679 3.66 -2.22 -27.92
N ARG A 680 3.47 -3.38 -27.28
CA ARG A 680 4.07 -3.77 -25.98
C ARG A 680 3.84 -5.27 -25.67
N GLU A 681 4.25 -6.16 -26.59
CA GLU A 681 4.40 -7.61 -26.32
C GLU A 681 5.61 -7.93 -25.41
N GLY A 682 6.23 -6.93 -24.79
CA GLY A 682 7.27 -7.12 -23.79
C GLY A 682 6.74 -6.77 -22.41
N GLN A 683 6.02 -7.68 -21.76
CA GLN A 683 6.04 -7.95 -20.30
C GLN A 683 4.77 -8.71 -19.87
N GLU A 684 4.60 -9.94 -20.35
CA GLU A 684 3.74 -10.96 -19.72
C GLU A 684 4.48 -11.76 -18.63
N ASN A 685 5.42 -11.14 -17.90
CA ASN A 685 6.11 -11.78 -16.78
C ASN A 685 5.64 -11.24 -15.43
N PHE A 686 4.35 -11.44 -15.13
CA PHE A 686 3.93 -11.64 -13.74
C PHE A 686 3.85 -13.15 -13.53
N ASN A 687 5.00 -13.75 -13.20
CA ASN A 687 5.15 -15.11 -12.67
C ASN A 687 4.00 -16.08 -12.98
N GLU A 688 4.10 -16.78 -14.12
CA GLU A 688 3.38 -18.05 -14.36
C GLU A 688 3.87 -19.20 -13.45
N GLU A 689 4.56 -18.91 -12.35
CA GLU A 689 4.81 -19.85 -11.25
C GLU A 689 3.98 -19.43 -10.02
N GLY A 690 2.66 -19.37 -10.23
CA GLY A 690 1.70 -19.62 -9.16
C GLY A 690 1.41 -21.11 -9.16
N GLU A 691 1.96 -21.85 -8.19
CA GLU A 691 1.56 -23.22 -7.92
C GLU A 691 0.05 -23.38 -8.07
N LEU A 692 -0.30 -24.38 -8.87
CA LEU A 692 -1.63 -24.83 -9.23
C LEU A 692 -2.39 -25.25 -7.96
N PHE A 693 -2.89 -24.29 -7.17
CA PHE A 693 -3.80 -24.59 -6.07
C PHE A 693 -5.16 -24.90 -6.67
N ALA A 694 -5.46 -26.20 -6.78
CA ALA A 694 -6.75 -26.72 -7.19
C ALA A 694 -7.90 -26.04 -6.42
N TRP A 695 -8.77 -25.35 -7.15
CA TRP A 695 -10.02 -24.82 -6.59
C TRP A 695 -11.10 -25.89 -6.75
N GLU A 696 -11.55 -26.43 -5.62
CA GLU A 696 -12.88 -27.03 -5.55
C GLU A 696 -13.92 -25.91 -5.68
N SER A 697 -14.74 -26.08 -6.71
CA SER A 697 -15.83 -25.23 -7.14
C SER A 697 -17.07 -25.47 -6.29
N ASP A 698 -17.23 -24.66 -5.24
CA ASP A 698 -18.53 -24.41 -4.62
C ASP A 698 -18.87 -22.94 -4.86
N LEU A 699 -19.42 -22.65 -6.04
CA LEU A 699 -20.04 -21.37 -6.38
C LEU A 699 -21.51 -21.45 -6.02
N ASP A 700 -21.81 -21.16 -4.75
CA ASP A 700 -23.16 -20.79 -4.35
C ASP A 700 -23.30 -19.27 -4.24
N SER A 701 -24.38 -18.81 -4.86
CA SER A 701 -25.22 -17.66 -4.48
C SER A 701 -24.87 -16.27 -5.03
N GLU A 702 -25.75 -15.82 -5.92
CA GLU A 702 -26.71 -14.73 -5.65
C GLU A 702 -26.12 -13.44 -5.07
N ASP A 703 -25.39 -12.65 -5.88
CA ASP A 703 -25.09 -11.25 -5.52
C ASP A 703 -25.12 -10.31 -6.75
N GLU A 704 -26.06 -10.55 -7.68
CA GLU A 704 -26.32 -9.68 -8.83
C GLU A 704 -27.27 -8.50 -8.54
N ARG A 705 -27.44 -8.07 -7.28
CA ARG A 705 -28.46 -7.04 -6.93
C ARG A 705 -27.96 -5.62 -6.63
N HIS A 706 -26.70 -5.27 -6.89
CA HIS A 706 -26.21 -3.91 -6.55
C HIS A 706 -25.35 -3.20 -7.60
N SER A 707 -25.52 -3.49 -8.89
CA SER A 707 -24.98 -2.62 -9.96
C SER A 707 -26.12 -1.86 -10.65
N ALA A 708 -26.70 -0.87 -9.95
CA ALA A 708 -27.62 0.11 -10.55
C ALA A 708 -26.89 1.11 -11.49
N ARG A 709 -25.84 0.65 -12.19
CA ARG A 709 -25.12 1.42 -13.21
C ARG A 709 -25.72 1.04 -14.55
N ARG A 710 -26.19 2.05 -15.29
CA ARG A 710 -26.68 1.89 -16.67
C ARG A 710 -25.66 1.06 -17.45
N SER A 711 -26.11 0.09 -18.24
CA SER A 711 -25.23 -0.70 -19.10
C SER A 711 -24.42 0.24 -20.00
N ILE A 712 -23.11 0.33 -19.75
CA ILE A 712 -22.20 1.18 -20.53
C ILE A 712 -21.83 0.41 -21.78
N SER A 713 -22.20 0.95 -22.94
CA SER A 713 -21.87 0.38 -24.25
C SER A 713 -20.69 1.07 -24.94
N VAL A 714 -20.26 2.23 -24.43
CA VAL A 714 -19.27 3.12 -25.05
C VAL A 714 -18.40 3.78 -23.97
N ALA A 715 -17.08 3.84 -24.19
CA ALA A 715 -16.17 4.55 -23.30
C ALA A 715 -16.47 6.06 -23.28
N LEU A 716 -16.43 6.67 -22.10
CA LEU A 716 -16.82 8.06 -21.88
C LEU A 716 -15.67 8.85 -21.25
N VAL A 717 -15.31 9.96 -21.88
CA VAL A 717 -14.31 10.93 -21.40
C VAL A 717 -15.00 12.27 -21.28
N GLU A 718 -15.38 12.65 -20.06
CA GLU A 718 -16.18 13.85 -19.81
C GLU A 718 -15.57 14.78 -18.77
N SER A 719 -15.56 16.08 -19.05
CA SER A 719 -15.14 17.14 -18.12
C SER A 719 -13.73 16.99 -17.56
N ASN A 720 -12.83 16.27 -18.23
CA ASN A 720 -11.44 16.10 -17.81
C ASN A 720 -10.59 17.30 -18.22
N CYS A 721 -9.55 17.56 -17.44
CA CYS A 721 -8.54 18.58 -17.68
C CYS A 721 -7.22 17.92 -18.08
N MET A 722 -6.79 18.11 -19.33
CA MET A 722 -5.58 17.54 -19.91
C MET A 722 -4.61 18.66 -20.26
N SER A 723 -3.69 18.96 -19.33
CA SER A 723 -2.91 20.19 -19.36
C SER A 723 -1.40 19.96 -19.21
N TYR A 724 -0.59 20.75 -19.90
CA TYR A 724 0.88 20.75 -19.72
C TYR A 724 1.55 19.37 -19.94
N ASN A 725 0.95 18.48 -20.72
CA ASN A 725 1.56 17.18 -21.02
C ASN A 725 2.64 17.31 -22.11
N GLY A 726 3.65 16.44 -22.06
CA GLY A 726 4.86 16.51 -22.87
C GLY A 726 4.68 16.13 -24.35
N ALA A 727 3.54 15.54 -24.71
CA ALA A 727 3.14 15.24 -26.09
C ALA A 727 1.71 15.73 -26.39
N VAL A 728 0.81 14.84 -26.79
CA VAL A 728 -0.60 15.15 -27.13
C VAL A 728 -1.45 15.19 -25.85
N GLY A 729 -2.44 16.09 -25.80
CA GLY A 729 -3.43 16.09 -24.72
C GLY A 729 -4.29 14.82 -24.74
N LEU A 730 -5.00 14.58 -25.85
CA LEU A 730 -5.79 13.37 -26.11
C LEU A 730 -5.33 12.69 -27.40
N TYR A 731 -4.86 11.46 -27.31
CA TYR A 731 -4.46 10.63 -28.43
C TYR A 731 -5.45 9.46 -28.61
N VAL A 732 -5.97 9.29 -29.83
CA VAL A 732 -6.95 8.23 -30.16
C VAL A 732 -6.50 7.46 -31.39
N LYS A 733 -6.27 6.17 -31.20
CA LYS A 733 -6.07 5.16 -32.24
C LYS A 733 -6.91 3.97 -31.81
N SER A 734 -8.20 3.93 -32.14
CA SER A 734 -9.12 2.88 -31.67
C SER A 734 -10.06 2.41 -32.77
N SER A 735 -10.53 1.18 -32.68
CA SER A 735 -11.60 0.65 -33.54
C SER A 735 -12.99 0.75 -32.90
N GLU A 736 -13.08 1.26 -31.67
CA GLU A 736 -14.32 1.33 -30.91
C GLU A 736 -14.89 2.74 -30.88
N ALA A 737 -16.19 2.85 -30.54
CA ALA A 737 -16.80 4.16 -30.37
C ALA A 737 -16.24 4.83 -29.11
N LEU A 738 -15.91 6.12 -29.22
CA LEU A 738 -15.42 6.93 -28.11
C LEU A 738 -16.20 8.24 -28.03
N ASN A 739 -16.63 8.57 -26.82
CA ASN A 739 -17.39 9.77 -26.51
C ASN A 739 -16.54 10.72 -25.66
N VAL A 740 -16.21 11.88 -26.22
CA VAL A 740 -15.34 12.89 -25.60
C VAL A 740 -16.11 14.20 -25.47
N PHE A 741 -16.60 14.48 -24.27
CA PHE A 741 -17.51 15.58 -23.97
C PHE A 741 -16.90 16.60 -23.01
N ALA A 742 -17.01 17.88 -23.34
CA ALA A 742 -16.74 18.96 -22.39
C ALA A 742 -15.35 18.93 -21.71
N ASN A 743 -14.33 18.39 -22.37
CA ASN A 743 -12.97 18.34 -21.81
C ASN A 743 -12.21 19.64 -22.09
N LEU A 744 -11.32 19.99 -21.16
CA LEU A 744 -10.37 21.09 -21.30
C LEU A 744 -9.01 20.51 -21.68
N VAL A 745 -8.48 20.90 -22.83
CA VAL A 745 -7.18 20.45 -23.35
C VAL A 745 -6.32 21.66 -23.65
N ASN A 746 -5.34 21.95 -22.79
CA ASN A 746 -4.55 23.17 -22.93
C ASN A 746 -3.06 23.00 -22.68
N ASN A 747 -2.26 23.92 -23.24
CA ASN A 747 -0.83 24.06 -22.94
C ASN A 747 -0.01 22.74 -23.09
N ASN A 748 -0.47 21.79 -23.91
CA ASN A 748 0.30 20.57 -24.19
C ASN A 748 1.38 20.86 -25.24
N ARG A 749 2.51 20.17 -25.20
CA ARG A 749 3.65 20.44 -26.12
C ARG A 749 3.33 20.06 -27.57
N GLY A 750 2.52 19.03 -27.78
CA GLY A 750 2.06 18.55 -29.08
C GLY A 750 0.72 19.14 -29.51
N PRO A 751 -0.03 18.43 -30.39
CA PRO A 751 -1.42 18.75 -30.67
C PRO A 751 -2.32 18.62 -29.44
N GLY A 752 -3.44 19.34 -29.42
CA GLY A 752 -4.44 19.19 -28.37
C GLY A 752 -5.08 17.80 -28.42
N ILE A 753 -5.80 17.52 -29.50
CA ILE A 753 -6.43 16.22 -29.76
C ILE A 753 -5.93 15.66 -31.09
N ALA A 754 -5.48 14.40 -31.10
CA ALA A 754 -5.07 13.68 -32.31
C ALA A 754 -5.87 12.38 -32.45
N VAL A 755 -6.57 12.21 -33.55
CA VAL A 755 -7.29 10.99 -33.92
C VAL A 755 -6.63 10.39 -35.16
N LEU A 756 -5.85 9.32 -34.96
CA LEU A 756 -5.05 8.71 -36.03
C LEU A 756 -5.73 7.50 -36.68
N GLN A 757 -6.56 6.79 -35.91
CA GLN A 757 -7.33 5.65 -36.42
C GLN A 757 -8.66 5.56 -35.66
N SER A 758 -9.78 5.53 -36.39
CA SER A 758 -11.13 5.47 -35.82
C SER A 758 -12.09 4.79 -36.80
N SER A 759 -12.28 3.46 -36.69
CA SER A 759 -13.22 2.74 -37.58
C SER A 759 -14.69 2.97 -37.21
N GLN A 760 -14.99 3.09 -35.92
CA GLN A 760 -16.26 3.55 -35.39
C GLN A 760 -16.25 5.08 -35.19
N GLN A 761 -17.43 5.66 -34.99
CA GLN A 761 -17.58 7.11 -34.85
C GLN A 761 -17.03 7.60 -33.49
N THR A 762 -15.97 8.42 -33.52
CA THR A 762 -15.49 9.18 -32.36
C THR A 762 -16.20 10.52 -32.29
N ARG A 763 -16.86 10.82 -31.17
CA ARG A 763 -17.60 12.08 -30.96
C ARG A 763 -16.81 13.01 -30.07
N LEU A 764 -16.41 14.15 -30.62
CA LEU A 764 -15.75 15.24 -29.94
C LEU A 764 -16.74 16.40 -29.83
N VAL A 765 -17.32 16.59 -28.64
CA VAL A 765 -18.42 17.54 -28.44
C VAL A 765 -18.10 18.51 -27.29
N THR A 766 -18.30 19.80 -27.55
CA THR A 766 -18.16 20.90 -26.57
C THR A 766 -16.82 20.93 -25.82
N ASN A 767 -15.74 20.43 -26.42
CA ASN A 767 -14.40 20.49 -25.82
C ASN A 767 -13.77 21.87 -26.02
N CYS A 768 -12.94 22.28 -25.07
CA CYS A 768 -12.17 23.52 -25.12
C CYS A 768 -10.68 23.19 -25.30
N ILE A 769 -10.13 23.56 -26.45
CA ILE A 769 -8.78 23.17 -26.88
C ILE A 769 -7.98 24.44 -27.14
N LEU A 770 -7.07 24.79 -26.24
CA LEU A 770 -6.38 26.07 -26.33
C LEU A 770 -4.87 26.05 -26.05
N GLU A 771 -4.13 26.95 -26.67
CA GLU A 771 -2.71 27.21 -26.39
C GLU A 771 -1.80 25.97 -26.48
N ASN A 772 -2.15 24.98 -27.31
CA ASN A 772 -1.28 23.82 -27.52
C ASN A 772 -0.12 24.16 -28.47
N GLY A 773 1.01 23.48 -28.29
CA GLY A 773 2.27 23.72 -28.99
C GLY A 773 2.26 23.36 -30.48
N ARG A 774 1.26 22.59 -30.94
CA ARG A 774 1.02 22.32 -32.37
C ARG A 774 -0.44 22.62 -32.75
N GLY A 775 -1.09 21.77 -33.54
CA GLY A 775 -2.48 21.95 -33.95
C GLY A 775 -3.49 21.75 -32.81
N GLY A 776 -4.69 22.30 -32.94
CA GLY A 776 -5.76 22.08 -31.98
C GLY A 776 -6.31 20.66 -32.07
N VAL A 777 -6.95 20.34 -33.20
CA VAL A 777 -7.47 19.00 -33.51
C VAL A 777 -6.86 18.50 -34.81
N THR A 778 -6.31 17.28 -34.80
CA THR A 778 -5.81 16.59 -35.99
C THR A 778 -6.57 15.28 -36.19
N VAL A 779 -7.08 15.04 -37.39
CA VAL A 779 -7.79 13.82 -37.78
C VAL A 779 -7.16 13.25 -39.05
N GLU A 780 -6.68 12.02 -38.99
CA GLU A 780 -6.04 11.32 -40.11
C GLU A 780 -7.05 10.71 -41.10
N LYS A 781 -6.50 10.19 -42.20
CA LYS A 781 -7.23 9.41 -43.21
C LYS A 781 -7.93 8.21 -42.55
N ASP A 782 -9.03 7.76 -43.15
CA ASP A 782 -9.83 6.60 -42.70
C ASP A 782 -10.45 6.69 -41.28
N CYS A 783 -10.38 7.85 -40.62
CA CYS A 783 -11.03 8.10 -39.33
C CYS A 783 -12.48 8.57 -39.50
N ARG A 784 -13.40 8.12 -38.63
CA ARG A 784 -14.77 8.64 -38.54
C ARG A 784 -14.95 9.54 -37.32
N VAL A 785 -15.02 10.85 -37.52
CA VAL A 785 -15.05 11.83 -36.42
C VAL A 785 -16.20 12.84 -36.57
N GLU A 786 -16.92 13.08 -35.47
CA GLU A 786 -17.89 14.16 -35.34
C GLU A 786 -17.33 15.23 -34.39
N LEU A 787 -17.07 16.42 -34.92
CA LEU A 787 -16.64 17.60 -34.19
C LEU A 787 -17.81 18.57 -34.07
N ARG A 788 -18.43 18.65 -32.88
CA ARG A 788 -19.59 19.51 -32.67
C ARG A 788 -19.44 20.47 -31.49
N GLY A 789 -19.63 21.77 -31.72
CA GLY A 789 -19.69 22.74 -30.63
C GLY A 789 -18.38 22.96 -29.88
N ASN A 790 -17.22 22.56 -30.42
CA ASN A 790 -15.93 22.69 -29.76
C ASN A 790 -15.37 24.11 -29.93
N GLY A 791 -14.64 24.58 -28.93
CA GLY A 791 -13.87 25.82 -28.98
C GLY A 791 -12.37 25.53 -29.12
N VAL A 792 -11.76 25.98 -30.21
CA VAL A 792 -10.36 25.74 -30.58
C VAL A 792 -9.61 27.07 -30.71
N TYR A 793 -8.80 27.41 -29.71
CA TYR A 793 -8.27 28.75 -29.51
C TYR A 793 -6.73 28.80 -29.48
N GLU A 794 -6.12 29.75 -30.18
CA GLU A 794 -4.71 30.15 -29.98
C GLU A 794 -3.66 29.02 -30.01
N ASN A 795 -3.92 27.95 -30.74
CA ASN A 795 -2.94 26.88 -30.93
C ASN A 795 -1.85 27.31 -31.91
N SER A 796 -0.64 26.80 -31.72
CA SER A 796 0.54 27.24 -32.49
C SER A 796 0.56 26.76 -33.94
N GLY A 797 -0.30 25.81 -34.31
CA GLY A 797 -0.46 25.28 -35.68
C GLY A 797 -1.85 25.55 -36.27
N HIS A 798 -2.38 24.56 -37.00
CA HIS A 798 -3.75 24.60 -37.53
C HIS A 798 -4.77 24.51 -36.38
N GLY A 799 -5.92 25.17 -36.51
CA GLY A 799 -7.01 24.98 -35.55
C GLY A 799 -7.54 23.56 -35.63
N VAL A 800 -8.08 23.20 -36.81
CA VAL A 800 -8.53 21.84 -37.13
C VAL A 800 -7.86 21.40 -38.43
N SER A 801 -7.19 20.26 -38.43
CA SER A 801 -6.70 19.58 -39.64
C SER A 801 -7.44 18.25 -39.78
N PHE A 802 -8.14 18.06 -40.90
CA PHE A 802 -9.10 16.97 -41.07
C PHE A 802 -8.91 16.26 -42.41
N SER A 803 -8.52 14.98 -42.36
CA SER A 803 -8.31 14.14 -43.55
C SER A 803 -9.22 12.89 -43.61
N GLY A 804 -10.11 12.73 -42.64
CA GLY A 804 -11.01 11.57 -42.50
C GLY A 804 -12.42 11.79 -43.05
N ASN A 805 -13.38 11.04 -42.53
CA ASN A 805 -14.80 11.14 -42.85
C ASN A 805 -15.61 11.65 -41.65
N GLY A 806 -16.59 12.52 -41.85
CA GLY A 806 -17.48 12.94 -40.77
C GLY A 806 -18.06 14.33 -40.89
N GLN A 807 -18.18 15.04 -39.77
CA GLN A 807 -18.83 16.35 -39.71
C GLN A 807 -18.11 17.30 -38.74
N ILE A 808 -17.98 18.57 -39.13
CA ILE A 808 -17.47 19.68 -38.33
C ILE A 808 -18.60 20.71 -38.24
N VAL A 809 -19.33 20.73 -37.13
CA VAL A 809 -20.57 21.48 -36.96
C VAL A 809 -20.51 22.43 -35.76
N GLU A 810 -20.88 23.70 -35.95
CA GLU A 810 -21.06 24.66 -34.84
C GLU A 810 -19.80 24.89 -33.98
N ASN A 811 -18.60 24.75 -34.53
CA ASN A 811 -17.34 24.96 -33.78
C ASN A 811 -16.84 26.40 -33.88
N ASP A 812 -16.15 26.84 -32.82
CA ASP A 812 -15.44 28.12 -32.75
C ASP A 812 -13.94 27.87 -32.92
N VAL A 813 -13.34 28.41 -33.98
CA VAL A 813 -11.92 28.19 -34.30
C VAL A 813 -11.21 29.53 -34.48
N VAL A 814 -10.49 29.99 -33.46
CA VAL A 814 -10.08 31.40 -33.35
C VAL A 814 -8.62 31.54 -32.94
N GLY A 815 -7.87 32.42 -33.62
CA GLY A 815 -6.53 32.84 -33.20
C GLY A 815 -5.42 31.79 -33.37
N ASN A 816 -5.70 30.68 -34.04
CA ASN A 816 -4.70 29.66 -34.38
C ASN A 816 -3.71 30.22 -35.43
N ARG A 817 -2.42 29.88 -35.31
CA ARG A 817 -1.35 30.54 -36.10
C ARG A 817 -1.32 30.14 -37.58
N ALA A 818 -1.76 28.93 -37.92
CA ALA A 818 -1.85 28.47 -39.31
C ALA A 818 -3.30 28.54 -39.85
N TYR A 819 -3.74 27.57 -40.65
CA TYR A 819 -5.13 27.50 -41.13
C TYR A 819 -6.12 27.36 -39.97
N GLY A 820 -7.28 28.01 -40.08
CA GLY A 820 -8.37 27.80 -39.12
C GLY A 820 -8.87 26.36 -39.19
N ILE A 821 -9.49 25.99 -40.31
CA ILE A 821 -9.90 24.62 -40.63
C ILE A 821 -9.24 24.23 -41.96
N GLN A 822 -8.44 23.18 -41.94
CA GLN A 822 -7.87 22.55 -43.13
C GLN A 822 -8.57 21.21 -43.34
N VAL A 823 -9.10 21.01 -44.54
CA VAL A 823 -9.60 19.71 -44.98
C VAL A 823 -8.72 19.24 -46.14
N SER A 824 -8.18 18.03 -46.03
CA SER A 824 -7.22 17.49 -47.02
C SER A 824 -7.53 16.05 -47.43
N GLY A 825 -7.04 15.65 -48.62
CA GLY A 825 -7.14 14.27 -49.10
C GLY A 825 -8.51 13.91 -49.69
N SER A 826 -8.86 12.62 -49.67
CA SER A 826 -10.14 12.09 -50.17
C SER A 826 -11.21 12.00 -49.06
N ALA A 827 -11.32 13.05 -48.25
CA ALA A 827 -12.24 13.14 -47.12
C ALA A 827 -13.72 13.26 -47.57
N ASP A 828 -14.66 12.57 -46.90
CA ASP A 828 -16.11 12.81 -46.99
C ASP A 828 -16.59 13.61 -45.77
N ILE A 829 -16.76 14.93 -45.93
CA ILE A 829 -16.94 15.86 -44.80
C ILE A 829 -18.11 16.85 -44.98
N LYS A 830 -18.75 17.19 -43.87
CA LYS A 830 -19.68 18.34 -43.79
C LYS A 830 -19.12 19.39 -42.85
N VAL A 831 -18.84 20.59 -43.35
CA VAL A 831 -18.36 21.73 -42.55
C VAL A 831 -19.47 22.77 -42.48
N VAL A 832 -20.15 22.85 -41.34
CA VAL A 832 -21.44 23.54 -41.20
C VAL A 832 -21.45 24.50 -40.01
N ARG A 833 -21.87 25.76 -40.23
CA ARG A 833 -22.11 26.75 -39.16
C ARG A 833 -20.93 26.98 -38.20
N ASN A 834 -19.69 26.86 -38.68
CA ASN A 834 -18.51 27.13 -37.87
C ASN A 834 -18.18 28.63 -37.91
N ARG A 835 -17.69 29.17 -36.78
CA ARG A 835 -17.14 30.52 -36.69
C ARG A 835 -15.62 30.42 -36.69
N VAL A 836 -14.98 30.94 -37.72
CA VAL A 836 -13.54 30.76 -37.93
C VAL A 836 -12.86 32.10 -38.07
N GLN A 837 -11.79 32.30 -37.30
CA GLN A 837 -10.97 33.50 -37.33
C GLN A 837 -9.48 33.09 -37.30
N PRO A 838 -8.81 32.99 -38.46
CA PRO A 838 -7.39 32.64 -38.51
C PRO A 838 -6.51 33.80 -38.02
N ALA A 839 -5.34 33.53 -37.44
CA ALA A 839 -4.42 34.60 -37.06
C ALA A 839 -3.67 35.17 -38.28
N GLN A 840 -3.02 34.31 -39.08
CA GLN A 840 -2.11 34.72 -40.16
C GLN A 840 -2.34 34.00 -41.51
N SER A 841 -3.26 33.02 -41.58
CA SER A 841 -3.48 32.19 -42.78
C SER A 841 -4.94 32.16 -43.27
N CYS A 842 -5.29 31.23 -44.15
CA CYS A 842 -6.65 30.98 -44.63
C CYS A 842 -7.56 30.52 -43.47
N GLY A 843 -8.83 30.96 -43.51
CA GLY A 843 -9.84 30.55 -42.54
C GLY A 843 -10.24 29.09 -42.74
N ILE A 844 -10.77 28.76 -43.92
CA ILE A 844 -11.10 27.38 -44.33
C ILE A 844 -10.37 27.06 -45.63
N ALA A 845 -9.51 26.05 -45.62
CA ALA A 845 -8.79 25.56 -46.79
C ALA A 845 -9.22 24.12 -47.13
N VAL A 846 -9.67 23.90 -48.36
CA VAL A 846 -10.03 22.57 -48.91
C VAL A 846 -8.97 22.18 -49.95
N LEU A 847 -8.18 21.16 -49.63
CA LEU A 847 -7.01 20.74 -50.40
C LEU A 847 -7.17 19.30 -50.92
N GLY A 848 -6.96 19.07 -52.21
CA GLY A 848 -7.15 17.77 -52.86
C GLY A 848 -8.61 17.40 -53.15
N ALA A 849 -8.85 16.13 -53.49
CA ALA A 849 -10.14 15.59 -53.95
C ALA A 849 -11.14 15.31 -52.80
N VAL A 850 -11.46 16.35 -52.02
CA VAL A 850 -12.43 16.29 -50.92
C VAL A 850 -13.86 16.22 -51.48
N LYS A 851 -14.66 15.30 -50.97
CA LYS A 851 -16.10 15.19 -51.26
C LYS A 851 -16.87 15.76 -50.08
N GLY A 852 -17.78 16.71 -50.30
CA GLY A 852 -18.46 17.29 -49.15
C GLY A 852 -19.19 18.58 -49.40
N VAL A 853 -19.69 19.16 -48.31
CA VAL A 853 -20.37 20.46 -48.34
C VAL A 853 -19.79 21.36 -47.25
N VAL A 854 -19.32 22.54 -47.65
CA VAL A 854 -18.92 23.62 -46.73
C VAL A 854 -20.01 24.68 -46.81
N HIS A 855 -20.86 24.77 -45.80
CA HIS A 855 -21.97 25.71 -45.83
C HIS A 855 -22.29 26.44 -44.53
N ASP A 856 -22.85 27.65 -44.69
CA ASP A 856 -23.29 28.53 -43.60
C ASP A 856 -22.19 28.86 -42.57
N ASN A 857 -20.91 28.81 -42.95
CA ASN A 857 -19.80 29.18 -42.06
C ASN A 857 -19.58 30.70 -42.05
N ILE A 858 -19.14 31.24 -40.92
CA ILE A 858 -18.83 32.66 -40.73
C ILE A 858 -17.31 32.81 -40.56
N LEU A 859 -16.68 33.46 -41.53
CA LEU A 859 -15.23 33.67 -41.59
C LEU A 859 -14.90 35.12 -41.24
N PHE A 860 -14.21 35.34 -40.14
CA PHE A 860 -13.75 36.66 -39.72
C PHE A 860 -12.32 36.89 -40.20
N GLN A 861 -12.06 38.07 -40.77
CA GLN A 861 -10.70 38.48 -41.06
C GLN A 861 -9.94 38.67 -39.74
N GLY A 862 -8.85 37.93 -39.55
CA GLY A 862 -7.98 38.05 -38.39
C GLY A 862 -7.14 39.32 -38.44
N HIS A 863 -5.83 39.18 -38.60
CA HIS A 863 -4.94 40.33 -38.64
C HIS A 863 -5.15 41.16 -39.93
N PRO A 864 -5.21 42.51 -39.87
CA PRO A 864 -5.33 43.37 -41.06
C PRO A 864 -4.20 43.23 -42.09
N GLY A 865 -3.05 42.67 -41.71
CA GLY A 865 -1.94 42.36 -42.62
C GLY A 865 -2.04 41.00 -43.32
N ASN A 866 -3.04 40.17 -43.00
CA ASN A 866 -3.25 38.88 -43.64
C ASN A 866 -3.82 39.09 -45.06
N LYS A 867 -2.99 38.83 -46.07
CA LYS A 867 -3.33 38.95 -47.50
C LYS A 867 -3.86 37.64 -48.11
N LYS A 868 -3.83 36.51 -47.37
CA LYS A 868 -4.31 35.22 -47.85
C LYS A 868 -5.84 35.20 -47.89
N THR A 869 -6.42 34.45 -48.83
CA THR A 869 -7.87 34.29 -48.95
C THR A 869 -8.42 33.58 -47.70
N LEU A 870 -9.59 34.02 -47.19
CA LEU A 870 -10.19 33.41 -45.99
C LEU A 870 -10.90 32.08 -46.28
N LEU A 871 -11.24 31.84 -47.53
CA LEU A 871 -11.78 30.58 -48.04
C LEU A 871 -10.97 30.19 -49.27
N HIS A 872 -10.33 29.03 -49.22
CA HIS A 872 -9.51 28.48 -50.31
C HIS A 872 -10.03 27.09 -50.68
N MET A 873 -10.15 26.82 -51.98
CA MET A 873 -10.53 25.52 -52.52
C MET A 873 -9.65 25.25 -53.73
N ASP A 874 -9.02 24.09 -53.76
CA ASP A 874 -8.16 23.71 -54.88
C ASP A 874 -8.95 23.68 -56.21
N PRO A 875 -8.40 24.25 -57.29
CA PRO A 875 -9.11 24.38 -58.57
C PRO A 875 -9.44 23.04 -59.24
N GLY A 876 -8.80 21.94 -58.84
CA GLY A 876 -9.08 20.58 -59.31
C GLY A 876 -10.17 19.83 -58.53
N ASN A 877 -10.81 20.45 -57.52
CA ASN A 877 -11.84 19.80 -56.72
C ASN A 877 -13.26 20.16 -57.21
N GLU A 878 -13.88 19.24 -57.95
CA GLU A 878 -15.27 19.38 -58.42
C GLU A 878 -16.31 18.73 -57.46
N SER A 879 -15.85 17.96 -56.47
CA SER A 879 -16.69 17.16 -55.59
C SER A 879 -17.12 17.85 -54.29
N CYS A 880 -16.51 18.98 -53.94
CA CYS A 880 -16.86 19.79 -52.77
C CYS A 880 -17.72 21.00 -53.17
N VAL A 881 -18.84 21.21 -52.48
CA VAL A 881 -19.76 22.32 -52.77
C VAL A 881 -19.69 23.39 -51.68
N LEU A 882 -19.34 24.61 -52.06
CA LEU A 882 -19.37 25.79 -51.19
C LEU A 882 -20.74 26.49 -51.29
N ARG A 883 -21.48 26.66 -50.18
CA ARG A 883 -22.79 27.35 -50.16
C ARG A 883 -22.93 28.31 -48.97
N ASN A 884 -23.44 29.53 -49.19
CA ASN A 884 -23.84 30.46 -48.12
C ASN A 884 -22.77 30.77 -47.05
N ASN A 885 -21.47 30.72 -47.38
CA ASN A 885 -20.42 31.10 -46.42
C ASN A 885 -20.26 32.62 -46.39
N SER A 886 -20.30 33.21 -45.19
CA SER A 886 -20.21 34.67 -44.98
C SER A 886 -18.79 35.08 -44.62
N ILE A 887 -18.20 36.02 -45.36
CA ILE A 887 -16.85 36.55 -45.09
C ILE A 887 -16.98 37.96 -44.55
N LEU A 888 -16.55 38.18 -43.30
CA LEU A 888 -16.58 39.46 -42.62
C LEU A 888 -15.17 40.05 -42.58
N ARG A 889 -14.94 41.10 -43.38
CA ARG A 889 -13.66 41.83 -43.45
C ARG A 889 -13.69 43.08 -42.56
N HIS A 890 -12.53 43.52 -42.10
CA HIS A 890 -12.43 44.81 -41.42
C HIS A 890 -12.85 45.91 -42.39
N ASN A 891 -13.89 46.67 -42.04
CA ASN A 891 -14.21 47.90 -42.74
C ASN A 891 -13.14 48.93 -42.37
N THR A 892 -12.19 49.15 -43.27
CA THR A 892 -11.30 50.32 -43.20
C THR A 892 -12.16 51.57 -43.27
N ARG A 893 -12.32 52.26 -42.14
CA ARG A 893 -12.58 53.69 -42.11
C ARG A 893 -11.38 54.40 -41.53
#